data_AF-A0A8T6RF54-F1
#
_entry.id   AF-A0A8T6RF54-F1
#
_cell.length_a   1.000
_cell.length_b   1.000
_cell.length_c   1.000
_cell.angle_alpha   90.00
_cell.angle_beta   90.00
_cell.angle_gamma   90.00
#
_symmetry.space_group_name_H-M   'P 1'
#
loop_
_entity.id
_entity.type
_entity.pdbx_description
1 polymer ?
#
loop_
_entity_poly.entity_id
_entity_poly.type
_entity_poly.pdbx_seq_one_letter_code
_entity_poly.pdbx_strand_id
1 'polypeptide(L)'
;MGLEDISDLIERFYKYLGYKTKFLEDGLLEISPPLDISKKIEITDKDLVITKPIQLAFNLKVARSHNIELITFESPTLNKIIEYIEKLGKIGKAFIPFNLPDKGNIIQYLEKSESKIKINSCNYEFLDFDIVYSPFIVFDFLISFKSLEKNEILDTQIIPVNESDRNDIYVKYIRDQLSEKYPLFSESPSYPGKIFKVNEKQLKAIYSHALQRAELAVQENESEFNNKIEKRLKKEIDLLNTFYKTRAEEIIKDIDRKRKLKEDEFKTDNYKFKKEKQIEELEIDLKRFTYERERKLNELKNTYSTETEYQLESVGILYSPIEVLLNFNINSKYGNFVVGLQYDYAHQILFPFRCNCGNILMDMSLNVCSTLHLCCNECLDSCNECNTNLCRSCGKFCNDCNELYCNNHIKNHFDICQVCNSLICKKKLEECYNCAKIACLDKCLVTCIVCEKNFCVNCVERCEICHQPTCFQHKYTCEKCKKNICKNDFLECSSCGKTSCNECMDKCYICSLKSKNLNDYNTLDKGICNECKIICKVCKEVICQDHSHYCKNCGKAICDRHLVQCEHCHEYFCEDCLITCSECGKRICSQCVKVCEISNETLCQEHVARCFYCSKIVKRSILNTCLCGKSICLGCSMKCDYCREILCKNCVKFCNYCHKPFCINHINECQICGALTCLYHFKGNIKGHTKFCIYGYELICNDCVRACSNCGIETCKHHMYTCSKCGNLICNNCMEKCKICKKIICNSDTIYCSYCGGSFCWEHIQRCEICTNYCCENDFLKCSSCEEISCKLHFPSMWKKSCSTCNNLNEIESNLNFEIQNDKYLEEIKLISHWEFGTNPLYKVIKGRTSKYEIIIVVNKKNNEQKIIKRDTLLGKIVKKIPKFKKNKDNSPSSKDETSN
;
A
#
# COMPACT_ATOMS: atom_id res chain seq x y z
N MET A 1 -43.73 11.04 -2.31
CA MET A 1 -43.52 12.07 -1.28
C MET A 1 -44.88 12.55 -0.80
N GLY A 2 -45.10 12.59 0.51
CA GLY A 2 -46.26 13.25 1.12
C GLY A 2 -46.07 14.77 1.17
N LEU A 3 -47.12 15.53 1.51
CA LEU A 3 -47.05 17.00 1.63
C LEU A 3 -46.07 17.47 2.72
N GLU A 4 -45.91 16.69 3.79
CA GLU A 4 -44.90 16.91 4.83
C GLU A 4 -43.46 16.86 4.28
N ASP A 5 -43.20 15.98 3.31
CA ASP A 5 -41.89 15.90 2.66
C ASP A 5 -41.58 17.17 1.84
N ILE A 6 -42.62 17.79 1.26
CA ILE A 6 -42.49 19.02 0.46
C ILE A 6 -42.20 20.22 1.37
N SER A 7 -42.92 20.37 2.49
CA SER A 7 -42.67 21.47 3.42
C SER A 7 -41.25 21.43 3.98
N ASP A 8 -40.78 20.23 4.34
CA ASP A 8 -39.42 20.01 4.82
C ASP A 8 -38.38 20.29 3.72
N LEU A 9 -38.66 19.95 2.46
CA LEU A 9 -37.76 20.23 1.34
C LEU A 9 -37.62 21.74 1.11
N ILE A 10 -38.74 22.46 1.09
CA ILE A 10 -38.75 23.92 0.86
C ILE A 10 -38.09 24.66 2.02
N GLU A 11 -38.38 24.27 3.26
CA GLU A 11 -37.72 24.84 4.43
C GLU A 11 -36.19 24.67 4.33
N ARG A 12 -35.74 23.44 4.01
CA ARG A 12 -34.32 23.14 3.83
C ARG A 12 -33.70 24.02 2.76
N PHE A 13 -34.33 24.13 1.59
CA PHE A 13 -33.83 24.96 0.50
C PHE A 13 -33.63 26.43 0.92
N TYR A 14 -34.62 27.04 1.56
CA TYR A 14 -34.47 28.44 1.97
C TYR A 14 -33.43 28.63 3.08
N LYS A 15 -33.29 27.67 4.00
CA LYS A 15 -32.17 27.65 4.96
C LYS A 15 -30.81 27.59 4.28
N TYR A 16 -30.66 26.79 3.21
CA TYR A 16 -29.42 26.76 2.41
C TYR A 16 -29.06 28.11 1.80
N LEU A 17 -30.07 28.90 1.41
CA LEU A 17 -29.87 30.25 0.89
C LEU A 17 -29.65 31.30 1.98
N GLY A 18 -29.52 30.89 3.25
CA GLY A 18 -29.34 31.80 4.38
C GLY A 18 -30.62 32.53 4.82
N TYR A 19 -31.80 32.09 4.37
CA TYR A 19 -33.08 32.65 4.83
C TYR A 19 -33.44 32.08 6.20
N LYS A 20 -34.05 32.91 7.03
CA LYS A 20 -34.63 32.45 8.30
C LYS A 20 -35.99 31.86 8.02
N THR A 21 -36.18 30.59 8.33
CA THR A 21 -37.48 29.91 8.23
C THR A 21 -38.07 29.69 9.62
N LYS A 22 -39.40 29.78 9.73
CA LYS A 22 -40.12 29.50 10.97
C LYS A 22 -41.50 28.96 10.66
N PHE A 23 -41.87 27.81 11.23
CA PHE A 23 -43.27 27.40 11.25
C PHE A 23 -44.03 28.27 12.25
N LEU A 24 -45.06 28.97 11.79
CA LEU A 24 -45.91 29.80 12.65
C LEU A 24 -47.00 28.95 13.32
N GLU A 25 -47.52 27.97 12.59
CA GLU A 25 -48.45 26.94 13.04
C GLU A 25 -48.31 25.69 12.16
N ASP A 26 -48.99 24.59 12.52
CA ASP A 26 -48.92 23.33 11.78
C ASP A 26 -49.41 23.49 10.33
N GLY A 27 -48.49 23.32 9.37
CA GLY A 27 -48.75 23.55 7.95
C GLY A 27 -48.61 25.01 7.48
N LEU A 28 -48.08 25.95 8.29
CA LEU A 28 -47.74 27.32 7.86
C LEU A 28 -46.24 27.61 8.03
N LEU A 29 -45.52 27.71 6.91
CA LEU A 29 -44.10 28.05 6.90
C LEU A 29 -43.88 29.51 6.52
N GLU A 30 -43.22 30.28 7.38
CA GLU A 30 -42.75 31.63 7.09
C GLU A 30 -41.26 31.65 6.75
N ILE A 31 -40.89 32.36 5.69
CA ILE A 31 -39.54 32.47 5.16
C ILE A 31 -39.16 33.95 5.10
N SER A 32 -38.15 34.35 5.88
CA SER A 32 -37.64 35.72 5.96
C SER A 32 -36.27 35.85 5.27
N PRO A 33 -36.10 36.79 4.32
CA PRO A 33 -34.81 37.03 3.68
C PRO A 33 -33.75 37.54 4.66
N PRO A 34 -32.46 37.21 4.48
CA PRO A 34 -31.39 37.83 5.24
C PRO A 34 -31.24 39.31 4.84
N LEU A 35 -31.01 40.17 5.84
CA LEU A 35 -30.99 41.64 5.72
C LEU A 35 -30.07 42.15 4.59
N ASP A 36 -28.98 41.46 4.29
CA ASP A 36 -27.98 41.88 3.31
C ASP A 36 -28.28 41.48 1.85
N ILE A 37 -29.09 40.43 1.62
CA ILE A 37 -29.42 39.96 0.27
C ILE A 37 -30.41 40.89 -0.43
N SER A 38 -31.32 41.52 0.33
CA SER A 38 -32.31 42.49 -0.18
C SER A 38 -31.72 43.70 -0.91
N LYS A 39 -30.42 44.00 -0.69
CA LYS A 39 -29.71 45.13 -1.31
C LYS A 39 -28.85 44.78 -2.52
N LYS A 40 -28.49 43.50 -2.72
CA LYS A 40 -27.51 43.08 -3.74
C LYS A 40 -28.12 42.41 -4.96
N ILE A 41 -29.37 42.01 -4.88
CA ILE A 41 -30.06 41.33 -5.97
C ILE A 41 -30.95 42.36 -6.69
N GLU A 42 -30.38 43.08 -7.65
CA GLU A 42 -31.16 43.69 -8.74
C GLU A 42 -31.65 42.56 -9.67
N ILE A 43 -32.59 41.74 -9.20
CA ILE A 43 -33.43 40.95 -10.10
C ILE A 43 -34.34 41.96 -10.81
N THR A 44 -34.15 42.09 -12.11
CA THR A 44 -34.92 42.98 -12.99
C THR A 44 -36.39 42.58 -13.18
N ASP A 45 -36.85 41.51 -12.53
CA ASP A 45 -38.28 41.20 -12.43
C ASP A 45 -38.92 42.02 -11.30
N LYS A 46 -39.72 43.02 -11.69
CA LYS A 46 -40.42 43.96 -10.78
C LYS A 46 -41.39 43.31 -9.79
N ASP A 47 -41.62 42.00 -9.87
CA ASP A 47 -42.64 41.30 -9.07
C ASP A 47 -42.10 40.59 -7.82
N LEU A 48 -40.79 40.60 -7.56
CA LEU A 48 -40.17 39.83 -6.45
C LEU A 48 -39.20 40.65 -5.58
N VAL A 49 -39.49 41.92 -5.33
CA VAL A 49 -38.83 42.69 -4.26
C VAL A 49 -39.43 42.27 -2.91
N ILE A 50 -38.93 41.15 -2.37
CA ILE A 50 -39.41 40.54 -1.13
C ILE A 50 -38.89 41.36 0.07
N THR A 51 -39.63 42.40 0.45
CA THR A 51 -39.42 43.13 1.73
C THR A 51 -40.23 42.52 2.88
N LYS A 52 -41.12 41.55 2.58
CA LYS A 52 -41.99 40.89 3.55
C LYS A 52 -41.67 39.38 3.62
N PRO A 53 -41.88 38.73 4.77
CA PRO A 53 -41.75 37.27 4.87
C PRO A 53 -42.68 36.57 3.87
N ILE A 54 -42.20 35.52 3.19
CA ILE A 54 -43.01 34.65 2.34
C ILE A 54 -43.71 33.63 3.24
N GLN A 55 -45.02 33.46 3.09
CA GLN A 55 -45.78 32.46 3.84
C GLN A 55 -46.32 31.38 2.89
N LEU A 56 -46.10 30.11 3.24
CA LEU A 56 -46.49 28.94 2.48
C LEU A 56 -47.40 28.05 3.32
N ALA A 57 -48.60 27.76 2.84
CA ALA A 57 -49.52 26.85 3.51
C ALA A 57 -49.49 25.45 2.88
N PHE A 58 -49.31 24.41 3.70
CA PHE A 58 -49.34 23.01 3.29
C PHE A 58 -50.62 22.28 3.74
N ASN A 59 -51.50 22.98 4.45
CA ASN A 59 -52.81 22.49 4.86
C ASN A 59 -53.93 23.45 4.40
N LEU A 60 -55.01 22.88 3.87
CA LEU A 60 -56.16 23.64 3.36
C LEU A 60 -56.81 24.55 4.41
N LYS A 61 -56.85 24.15 5.69
CA LYS A 61 -57.42 24.96 6.77
C LYS A 61 -56.60 26.24 6.99
N VAL A 62 -55.28 26.10 7.02
CA VAL A 62 -54.31 27.18 7.18
C VAL A 62 -54.32 28.12 5.99
N ALA A 63 -54.32 27.58 4.77
CA ALA A 63 -54.39 28.35 3.53
C ALA A 63 -55.62 29.28 3.53
N ARG A 64 -56.78 28.76 3.98
CA ARG A 64 -58.03 29.54 4.10
C ARG A 64 -58.00 30.57 5.21
N SER A 65 -57.46 30.26 6.39
CA SER A 65 -57.41 31.20 7.52
C SER A 65 -56.47 32.39 7.26
N HIS A 66 -55.39 32.16 6.53
CA HIS A 66 -54.38 33.18 6.20
C HIS A 66 -54.59 33.82 4.81
N ASN A 67 -55.57 33.34 4.04
CA ASN A 67 -55.84 33.77 2.66
C ASN A 67 -54.61 33.70 1.75
N ILE A 68 -53.89 32.57 1.83
CA ILE A 68 -52.70 32.28 1.03
C ILE A 68 -52.88 31.00 0.22
N GLU A 69 -52.01 30.80 -0.77
CA GLU A 69 -52.05 29.62 -1.63
C GLU A 69 -51.76 28.32 -0.86
N LEU A 70 -52.56 27.28 -1.13
CA LEU A 70 -52.25 25.92 -0.69
C LEU A 70 -51.19 25.32 -1.62
N ILE A 71 -50.03 24.99 -1.06
CA ILE A 71 -48.94 24.37 -1.78
C ILE A 71 -49.25 22.89 -2.02
N THR A 72 -49.47 22.56 -3.29
CA THR A 72 -49.61 21.20 -3.83
C THR A 72 -48.56 20.97 -4.91
N PHE A 73 -48.41 19.74 -5.41
CA PHE A 73 -47.49 19.45 -6.53
C PHE A 73 -47.75 20.27 -7.81
N GLU A 74 -48.97 20.80 -7.98
CA GLU A 74 -49.35 21.61 -9.14
C GLU A 74 -49.37 23.12 -8.83
N SER A 75 -48.98 23.53 -7.62
CA SER A 75 -48.95 24.93 -7.18
C SER A 75 -48.03 25.77 -8.07
N PRO A 76 -48.50 26.88 -8.66
CA PRO A 76 -47.65 27.83 -9.37
C PRO A 76 -46.49 28.36 -8.52
N THR A 77 -46.72 28.60 -7.22
CA THR A 77 -45.67 29.02 -6.29
C THR A 77 -44.63 27.92 -6.08
N LEU A 78 -45.05 26.67 -5.94
CA LEU A 78 -44.13 25.54 -5.87
C LEU A 78 -43.30 25.40 -7.16
N ASN A 79 -43.93 25.52 -8.33
CA ASN A 79 -43.22 25.45 -9.61
C ASN A 79 -42.18 26.57 -9.76
N LYS A 80 -42.50 27.79 -9.33
CA LYS A 80 -41.52 28.90 -9.30
C LYS A 80 -40.39 28.64 -8.30
N ILE A 81 -40.69 28.05 -7.14
CA ILE A 81 -39.68 27.63 -6.16
C ILE A 81 -38.79 26.56 -6.78
N ILE A 82 -39.36 25.55 -7.45
CA ILE A 82 -38.60 24.49 -8.15
C ILE A 82 -37.75 25.09 -9.26
N GLU A 83 -38.29 25.95 -10.12
CA GLU A 83 -37.53 26.61 -11.19
C GLU A 83 -36.39 27.47 -10.61
N TYR A 84 -36.63 28.15 -9.48
CA TYR A 84 -35.61 28.89 -8.75
C TYR A 84 -34.56 27.97 -8.10
N ILE A 85 -34.99 26.83 -7.54
CA ILE A 85 -34.12 25.75 -7.04
C ILE A 85 -33.29 25.18 -8.19
N GLU A 86 -33.84 24.95 -9.37
CA GLU A 86 -33.10 24.42 -10.53
C GLU A 86 -32.12 25.47 -11.10
N LYS A 87 -32.47 26.75 -10.98
CA LYS A 87 -31.61 27.87 -11.37
C LYS A 87 -30.45 28.09 -10.39
N LEU A 88 -30.68 27.90 -9.08
CA LEU A 88 -29.68 28.05 -8.01
C LEU A 88 -28.92 26.75 -7.67
N GLY A 89 -29.60 25.62 -7.80
CA GLY A 89 -29.16 24.24 -7.52
C GLY A 89 -28.11 23.72 -8.48
N LYS A 90 -27.65 24.57 -9.40
CA LYS A 90 -26.36 24.47 -10.06
C LYS A 90 -25.31 25.08 -9.13
N ILE A 91 -24.87 24.37 -8.08
CA ILE A 91 -23.97 24.95 -7.07
C ILE A 91 -22.66 25.42 -7.71
N GLY A 92 -22.58 26.71 -8.05
CA GLY A 92 -21.44 27.27 -8.78
C GLY A 92 -20.16 27.30 -7.96
N LYS A 93 -20.27 27.39 -6.63
CA LYS A 93 -19.16 27.40 -5.66
C LYS A 93 -19.69 27.63 -4.24
N ALA A 94 -19.20 26.89 -3.25
CA ALA A 94 -19.45 27.16 -1.83
C ALA A 94 -18.21 26.83 -0.97
N PHE A 95 -18.20 27.29 0.27
CA PHE A 95 -17.15 27.03 1.24
C PHE A 95 -17.72 26.29 2.44
N ILE A 96 -16.95 25.32 2.93
CA ILE A 96 -17.28 24.62 4.17
C ILE A 96 -16.95 25.58 5.31
N PRO A 97 -17.93 25.93 6.15
CA PRO A 97 -17.71 26.79 7.28
C PRO A 97 -16.79 26.04 8.23
N PHE A 98 -15.75 26.74 8.64
CA PHE A 98 -14.92 26.29 9.73
C PHE A 98 -14.72 27.49 10.64
N ASN A 99 -14.86 27.24 11.93
CA ASN A 99 -14.60 28.25 12.93
C ASN A 99 -13.22 27.94 13.51
N LEU A 100 -12.26 28.82 13.26
CA LEU A 100 -11.09 28.88 14.11
C LEU A 100 -11.51 29.55 15.42
N PRO A 101 -11.02 29.09 16.58
CA PRO A 101 -11.20 29.83 17.82
C PRO A 101 -10.71 31.27 17.60
N ASP A 102 -11.40 32.25 18.18
CA ASP A 102 -10.97 33.65 18.12
C ASP A 102 -9.49 33.78 18.49
N LYS A 103 -8.82 34.82 17.96
CA LYS A 103 -7.39 35.08 18.18
C LYS A 103 -6.96 34.99 19.65
N GLY A 104 -7.82 35.40 20.59
CA GLY A 104 -7.58 35.32 22.03
C GLY A 104 -7.72 33.91 22.64
N ASN A 105 -8.43 33.00 21.97
CA ASN A 105 -8.74 31.65 22.44
C ASN A 105 -7.98 30.55 21.70
N ILE A 106 -7.31 30.84 20.59
CA ILE A 106 -6.59 29.82 19.81
C ILE A 106 -5.49 29.14 20.64
N ILE A 107 -4.79 29.89 21.48
CA ILE A 107 -3.79 29.34 22.41
C ILE A 107 -4.46 28.40 23.41
N GLN A 108 -5.56 28.83 24.05
CA GLN A 108 -6.31 27.99 24.99
C GLN A 108 -6.89 26.72 24.33
N TYR A 109 -7.30 26.82 23.05
CA TYR A 109 -7.79 25.68 22.28
C TYR A 109 -6.68 24.67 22.02
N LEU A 110 -5.49 25.13 21.59
CA LEU A 110 -4.33 24.27 21.41
C LEU A 110 -3.85 23.65 22.73
N GLU A 111 -3.91 24.40 23.83
CA GLU A 111 -3.61 23.89 25.17
C GLU A 111 -4.60 22.84 25.69
N LYS A 112 -5.88 22.91 25.26
CA LYS A 112 -6.91 21.92 25.59
C LYS A 112 -6.90 20.70 24.66
N SER A 113 -6.38 20.84 23.44
CA SER A 113 -6.21 19.72 22.52
C SER A 113 -5.23 18.69 23.09
N GLU A 114 -5.35 17.43 22.67
CA GLU A 114 -4.39 16.38 23.06
C GLU A 114 -2.94 16.73 22.64
N SER A 115 -2.80 17.63 21.66
CA SER A 115 -1.53 18.09 21.10
C SER A 115 -0.99 19.33 21.83
N LYS A 116 -0.74 19.24 23.14
CA LYS A 116 -0.18 20.36 23.93
C LYS A 116 1.20 20.76 23.39
N ILE A 117 1.28 21.90 22.73
CA ILE A 117 2.57 22.49 22.36
C ILE A 117 3.27 22.94 23.64
N LYS A 118 4.44 22.37 23.92
CA LYS A 118 5.32 22.82 25.00
C LYS A 118 6.65 23.26 24.41
N ILE A 119 6.84 24.56 24.28
CA ILE A 119 8.14 25.12 23.90
C ILE A 119 8.86 25.52 25.18
N ASN A 120 9.83 24.72 25.60
CA ASN A 120 10.54 24.92 26.84
C ASN A 120 11.35 26.23 26.81
N SER A 121 11.33 26.96 27.92
CA SER A 121 12.13 28.18 28.15
C SER A 121 11.87 29.31 27.13
N CYS A 122 10.70 29.34 26.51
CA CYS A 122 10.28 30.38 25.57
C CYS A 122 8.88 30.88 25.90
N ASN A 123 8.64 32.15 25.65
CA ASN A 123 7.29 32.68 25.54
C ASN A 123 6.90 32.68 24.07
N TYR A 124 5.67 32.33 23.74
CA TYR A 124 5.19 32.39 22.38
C TYR A 124 3.88 33.18 22.32
N GLU A 125 3.71 33.93 21.25
CA GLU A 125 2.52 34.72 20.97
C GLU A 125 1.99 34.34 19.60
N PHE A 126 0.69 34.09 19.52
CA PHE A 126 0.04 33.83 18.25
C PHE A 126 -0.06 35.13 17.43
N LEU A 127 0.51 35.14 16.22
CA LEU A 127 0.51 36.32 15.35
C LEU A 127 -0.74 36.35 14.48
N ASP A 128 -0.83 35.39 13.57
CA ASP A 128 -1.87 35.23 12.56
C ASP A 128 -1.88 33.80 12.03
N PHE A 129 -2.72 33.54 11.03
CA PHE A 129 -2.75 32.26 10.33
C PHE A 129 -2.87 32.49 8.83
N ASP A 130 -2.33 31.55 8.06
CA ASP A 130 -2.52 31.47 6.60
C ASP A 130 -3.36 30.24 6.27
N ILE A 131 -4.33 30.39 5.35
CA ILE A 131 -5.24 29.30 4.99
C ILE A 131 -5.15 29.02 3.49
N VAL A 132 -5.06 27.74 3.16
CA VAL A 132 -5.19 27.23 1.79
C VAL A 132 -6.49 26.46 1.66
N TYR A 133 -7.37 26.97 0.81
CA TYR A 133 -8.62 26.32 0.45
C TYR A 133 -8.42 25.46 -0.80
N SER A 134 -8.70 24.17 -0.67
CA SER A 134 -8.70 23.25 -1.81
C SER A 134 -10.13 22.95 -2.26
N PRO A 135 -10.38 22.94 -3.59
CA PRO A 135 -11.67 22.57 -4.15
C PRO A 135 -11.87 21.05 -4.15
N PHE A 136 -13.11 20.67 -3.86
CA PHE A 136 -13.70 19.34 -3.99
C PHE A 136 -14.90 19.50 -4.90
N ILE A 137 -14.95 18.69 -5.96
CA ILE A 137 -16.04 18.76 -6.92
C ILE A 137 -17.04 17.67 -6.57
N VAL A 138 -18.29 18.09 -6.37
CA VAL A 138 -19.41 17.23 -6.04
C VAL A 138 -20.24 17.06 -7.30
N PHE A 139 -20.49 15.83 -7.72
CA PHE A 139 -21.36 15.51 -8.84
C PHE A 139 -22.54 14.71 -8.31
N ASP A 140 -23.75 15.16 -8.63
CA ASP A 140 -24.96 14.40 -8.35
C ASP A 140 -25.46 13.77 -9.66
N PHE A 141 -25.47 12.44 -9.70
CA PHE A 141 -25.97 11.67 -10.82
C PHE A 141 -27.33 11.08 -10.47
N LEU A 142 -28.37 11.44 -11.24
CA LEU A 142 -29.62 10.71 -11.25
C LEU A 142 -29.46 9.51 -12.17
N ILE A 143 -29.51 8.32 -11.59
CA ILE A 143 -29.30 7.06 -12.28
C ILE A 143 -30.64 6.36 -12.40
N SER A 144 -31.13 6.24 -13.63
CA SER A 144 -32.42 5.65 -13.96
C SER A 144 -32.24 4.25 -14.53
N PHE A 145 -32.79 3.24 -13.86
CA PHE A 145 -32.99 1.92 -14.42
C PHE A 145 -34.36 1.84 -15.06
N LYS A 146 -34.40 1.67 -16.38
CA LYS A 146 -35.62 1.61 -17.18
C LYS A 146 -35.88 0.19 -17.66
N SER A 147 -37.09 -0.28 -17.42
CA SER A 147 -37.68 -1.47 -18.02
C SER A 147 -39.20 -1.26 -18.03
N LEU A 148 -40.00 -2.24 -17.59
CA LEU A 148 -41.42 -2.04 -17.27
C LEU A 148 -41.66 -1.16 -16.04
N GLU A 149 -40.74 -1.21 -15.08
CA GLU A 149 -40.71 -0.33 -13.91
C GLU A 149 -39.53 0.63 -14.07
N LYS A 150 -39.69 1.87 -13.60
CA LYS A 150 -38.59 2.83 -13.47
C LYS A 150 -38.11 2.79 -12.03
N ASN A 151 -36.81 2.61 -11.82
CA ASN A 151 -36.18 2.77 -10.52
C ASN A 151 -35.10 3.84 -10.63
N GLU A 152 -35.09 4.79 -9.68
CA GLU A 152 -34.18 5.94 -9.71
C GLU A 152 -33.35 5.97 -8.43
N ILE A 153 -32.06 6.24 -8.59
CA ILE A 153 -31.13 6.43 -7.50
C ILE A 153 -30.39 7.73 -7.74
N LEU A 154 -30.22 8.53 -6.69
CA LEU A 154 -29.34 9.68 -6.70
C LEU A 154 -28.00 9.26 -6.09
N ASP A 155 -26.93 9.39 -6.86
CA ASP A 155 -25.57 9.06 -6.44
C ASP A 155 -24.69 10.30 -6.42
N THR A 156 -24.06 10.58 -5.27
CA THR A 156 -23.24 11.77 -5.05
C THR A 156 -21.76 11.41 -5.02
N GLN A 157 -21.01 11.90 -6.00
CA GLN A 157 -19.57 11.67 -6.15
C GLN A 157 -18.77 12.91 -5.74
N ILE A 158 -17.90 12.76 -4.73
CA ILE A 158 -17.03 13.83 -4.22
C ILE A 158 -15.60 13.54 -4.65
N ILE A 159 -15.05 14.40 -5.53
CA ILE A 159 -13.71 14.24 -6.09
C ILE A 159 -12.82 15.42 -5.67
N PRO A 160 -11.73 15.18 -4.92
CA PRO A 160 -10.74 16.22 -4.62
C PRO A 160 -9.98 16.60 -5.89
N VAL A 161 -9.72 17.90 -6.09
CA VAL A 161 -8.98 18.38 -7.27
C VAL A 161 -7.47 18.12 -7.14
N ASN A 162 -6.94 18.21 -5.92
CA ASN A 162 -5.52 17.97 -5.64
C ASN A 162 -5.33 16.54 -5.14
N GLU A 163 -4.38 15.83 -5.73
CA GLU A 163 -3.96 14.52 -5.23
C GLU A 163 -3.11 14.73 -3.97
N SER A 164 -3.65 14.29 -2.83
CA SER A 164 -2.92 14.21 -1.57
C SER A 164 -3.17 12.85 -0.93
N ASP A 165 -2.20 12.35 -0.18
CA ASP A 165 -2.34 11.10 0.59
C ASP A 165 -3.46 11.18 1.65
N ARG A 166 -4.05 12.36 1.88
CA ARG A 166 -5.12 12.63 2.86
C ARG A 166 -6.51 12.74 2.23
N ASN A 167 -6.61 12.58 0.92
CA ASN A 167 -7.84 12.82 0.17
C ASN A 167 -9.04 12.03 0.69
N ASP A 168 -8.85 10.76 1.07
CA ASP A 168 -9.95 9.92 1.55
C ASP A 168 -10.56 10.47 2.85
N ILE A 169 -9.73 11.05 3.73
CA ILE A 169 -10.17 11.58 5.02
C ILE A 169 -10.96 12.88 4.81
N TYR A 170 -10.47 13.76 3.94
CA TYR A 170 -11.22 14.96 3.58
C TYR A 170 -12.50 14.63 2.81
N VAL A 171 -12.48 13.67 1.89
CA VAL A 171 -13.69 13.21 1.19
C VAL A 171 -14.72 12.68 2.18
N LYS A 172 -14.28 11.91 3.19
CA LYS A 172 -15.16 11.46 4.27
C LYS A 172 -15.70 12.65 5.07
N TYR A 173 -14.85 13.56 5.52
CA TYR A 173 -15.27 14.76 6.26
C TYR A 173 -16.32 15.57 5.48
N ILE A 174 -16.10 15.79 4.18
CA ILE A 174 -17.05 16.53 3.32
C ILE A 174 -18.34 15.75 3.13
N ARG A 175 -18.27 14.43 2.97
CA ARG A 175 -19.47 13.58 2.92
C ARG A 175 -20.26 13.66 4.21
N ASP A 176 -19.58 13.64 5.36
CA ASP A 176 -20.21 13.76 6.67
C ASP A 176 -20.90 15.13 6.78
N GLN A 177 -20.24 16.22 6.36
CA GLN A 177 -20.84 17.57 6.30
C GLN A 177 -22.05 17.64 5.36
N LEU A 178 -21.99 17.01 4.18
CA LEU A 178 -23.12 16.94 3.23
C LEU A 178 -24.27 16.07 3.76
N SER A 179 -23.97 15.10 4.62
CA SER A 179 -24.96 14.20 5.22
C SER A 179 -25.67 14.80 6.45
N GLU A 180 -25.15 15.91 7.00
CA GLU A 180 -25.84 16.62 8.07
C GLU A 180 -27.23 17.04 7.60
N LYS A 181 -28.23 16.97 8.50
CA LYS A 181 -29.62 17.31 8.16
C LYS A 181 -29.75 18.74 7.60
N TYR A 182 -28.82 19.62 7.99
CA TYR A 182 -28.72 21.01 7.56
C TYR A 182 -27.23 21.42 7.39
N PRO A 183 -26.60 21.08 6.26
CA PRO A 183 -25.23 21.49 5.96
C PRO A 183 -25.16 23.01 5.95
N LEU A 184 -24.30 23.57 6.80
CA LEU A 184 -23.98 24.98 6.75
C LEU A 184 -22.95 25.17 5.64
N PHE A 185 -23.23 25.99 4.63
CA PHE A 185 -22.26 26.39 3.61
C PHE A 185 -22.28 27.90 3.46
N SER A 186 -21.14 28.49 3.11
CA SER A 186 -21.02 29.94 2.86
C SER A 186 -20.59 30.23 1.42
N GLU A 187 -21.07 31.34 0.85
CA GLU A 187 -20.68 31.78 -0.51
C GLU A 187 -19.24 32.33 -0.54
N SER A 188 -18.75 32.80 0.60
CA SER A 188 -17.40 33.30 0.80
C SER A 188 -16.66 32.47 1.86
N PRO A 189 -15.32 32.36 1.79
CA PRO A 189 -14.57 31.64 2.81
C PRO A 189 -14.78 32.31 4.19
N SER A 190 -14.84 31.52 5.26
CA SER A 190 -14.97 32.03 6.63
C SER A 190 -13.82 32.97 7.03
N TYR A 191 -12.65 32.80 6.42
CA TYR A 191 -11.47 33.63 6.63
C TYR A 191 -10.75 33.91 5.30
N PRO A 192 -9.98 35.00 5.17
CA PRO A 192 -9.18 35.24 3.99
C PRO A 192 -8.11 34.14 3.83
N GLY A 193 -7.85 33.72 2.59
CA GLY A 193 -6.87 32.68 2.31
C GLY A 193 -6.64 32.46 0.82
N LYS A 194 -5.64 31.63 0.50
CA LYS A 194 -5.33 31.25 -0.88
C LYS A 194 -6.34 30.23 -1.37
N ILE A 195 -7.05 30.56 -2.45
CA ILE A 195 -8.02 29.66 -3.07
C ILE A 195 -7.36 28.98 -4.27
N PHE A 196 -7.31 27.66 -4.25
CA PHE A 196 -6.78 26.89 -5.37
C PHE A 196 -7.79 26.88 -6.54
N LYS A 197 -7.36 27.28 -7.74
CA LYS A 197 -8.25 27.38 -8.90
C LYS A 197 -8.30 26.06 -9.67
N VAL A 198 -9.50 25.65 -10.09
CA VAL A 198 -9.72 24.51 -11.00
C VAL A 198 -9.70 25.02 -12.44
N ASN A 199 -8.96 24.35 -13.33
CA ASN A 199 -9.02 24.63 -14.76
C ASN A 199 -9.94 23.64 -15.50
N GLU A 200 -10.36 24.00 -16.72
CA GLU A 200 -11.30 23.20 -17.51
C GLU A 200 -10.80 21.78 -17.82
N LYS A 201 -9.49 21.63 -18.09
CA LYS A 201 -8.88 20.33 -18.38
C LYS A 201 -8.96 19.40 -17.17
N GLN A 202 -8.69 19.92 -15.97
CA GLN A 202 -8.86 19.19 -14.72
C GLN A 202 -10.31 18.81 -14.49
N LEU A 203 -11.25 19.73 -14.71
CA LEU A 203 -12.69 19.47 -14.53
C LEU A 203 -13.19 18.32 -15.43
N LYS A 204 -12.76 18.27 -16.70
CA LYS A 204 -13.09 17.18 -17.63
C LYS A 204 -12.58 15.82 -17.15
N ALA A 205 -11.32 15.76 -16.70
CA ALA A 205 -10.74 14.53 -16.16
C ALA A 205 -11.45 14.08 -14.87
N ILE A 206 -11.77 15.03 -14.00
CA ILE A 206 -12.51 14.79 -12.76
C ILE A 206 -13.93 14.29 -13.04
N TYR A 207 -14.63 14.87 -14.01
CA TYR A 207 -15.96 14.39 -14.42
C TYR A 207 -15.93 12.95 -14.93
N SER A 208 -14.99 12.60 -15.80
CA SER A 208 -14.84 11.21 -16.27
C SER A 208 -14.58 10.24 -15.12
N HIS A 209 -13.76 10.64 -14.14
CA HIS A 209 -13.50 9.84 -12.95
C HIS A 209 -14.74 9.72 -12.03
N ALA A 210 -15.51 10.80 -11.88
CA ALA A 210 -16.76 10.80 -11.12
C ALA A 210 -17.80 9.88 -11.77
N LEU A 211 -18.00 9.96 -13.09
CA LEU A 211 -18.92 9.09 -13.82
C LEU A 211 -18.54 7.61 -13.69
N GLN A 212 -17.26 7.29 -13.83
CA GLN A 212 -16.78 5.92 -13.64
C GLN A 212 -17.05 5.40 -12.22
N ARG A 213 -16.91 6.25 -11.19
CA ARG A 213 -17.23 5.87 -9.81
C ARG A 213 -18.73 5.68 -9.59
N ALA A 214 -19.57 6.52 -10.21
CA ALA A 214 -21.02 6.37 -10.18
C ALA A 214 -21.47 5.07 -10.87
N GLU A 215 -20.88 4.74 -12.02
CA GLU A 215 -21.10 3.46 -12.71
C GLU A 215 -20.75 2.27 -11.80
N LEU A 216 -19.60 2.31 -11.13
CA LEU A 216 -19.15 1.26 -10.21
C LEU A 216 -20.05 1.14 -8.97
N ALA A 217 -20.43 2.27 -8.36
CA ALA A 217 -21.25 2.31 -7.14
C ALA A 217 -22.63 1.68 -7.34
N VAL A 218 -23.13 1.69 -8.57
CA VAL A 218 -24.50 1.26 -8.89
C VAL A 218 -24.57 -0.16 -9.45
N GLN A 219 -23.44 -0.83 -9.67
CA GLN A 219 -23.40 -2.22 -10.20
C GLN A 219 -24.20 -3.21 -9.34
N GLU A 220 -24.16 -3.08 -8.02
CA GLU A 220 -24.92 -3.97 -7.12
C GLU A 220 -26.42 -3.75 -7.28
N ASN A 221 -26.88 -2.48 -7.25
CA ASN A 221 -28.27 -2.10 -7.46
C ASN A 221 -28.78 -2.49 -8.85
N GLU A 222 -27.95 -2.31 -9.88
CA GLU A 222 -28.24 -2.72 -11.26
C GLU A 222 -28.41 -4.25 -11.33
N SER A 223 -27.52 -5.00 -10.68
CA SER A 223 -27.61 -6.46 -10.63
C SER A 223 -28.87 -6.94 -9.92
N GLU A 224 -29.26 -6.30 -8.81
CA GLU A 224 -30.48 -6.62 -8.08
C GLU A 224 -31.73 -6.30 -8.92
N PHE A 225 -31.76 -5.14 -9.56
CA PHE A 225 -32.83 -4.74 -10.47
C PHE A 225 -32.95 -5.72 -11.64
N ASN A 226 -31.85 -6.02 -12.32
CA ASN A 226 -31.81 -6.99 -13.43
C ASN A 226 -32.30 -8.36 -12.98
N ASN A 227 -31.85 -8.86 -11.83
CA ASN A 227 -32.31 -10.14 -11.26
C ASN A 227 -33.82 -10.15 -10.98
N LYS A 228 -34.38 -9.04 -10.48
CA LYS A 228 -35.83 -8.89 -10.25
C LYS A 228 -36.61 -8.93 -11.56
N ILE A 229 -36.15 -8.21 -12.58
CA ILE A 229 -36.75 -8.15 -13.91
C ILE A 229 -36.65 -9.50 -14.62
N GLU A 230 -35.49 -10.17 -14.60
CA GLU A 230 -35.29 -11.51 -15.19
C GLU A 230 -36.18 -12.57 -14.55
N LYS A 231 -36.34 -12.57 -13.22
CA LYS A 231 -37.25 -13.49 -12.53
C LYS A 231 -38.70 -13.32 -12.98
N ARG A 232 -39.13 -12.09 -13.24
CA ARG A 232 -40.48 -11.80 -13.75
C ARG A 232 -40.61 -12.22 -15.21
N LEU A 233 -39.65 -11.84 -16.06
CA LEU A 233 -39.61 -12.25 -17.46
C LEU A 233 -39.68 -13.78 -17.59
N LYS A 234 -38.93 -14.52 -16.78
CA LYS A 234 -38.95 -15.99 -16.78
C LYS A 234 -40.34 -16.53 -16.47
N LYS A 235 -41.01 -16.01 -15.44
CA LYS A 235 -42.38 -16.41 -15.09
C LYS A 235 -43.36 -16.15 -16.24
N GLU A 236 -43.27 -15.00 -16.90
CA GLU A 236 -44.14 -14.69 -18.04
C GLU A 236 -43.85 -15.54 -19.26
N ILE A 237 -42.58 -15.81 -19.56
CA ILE A 237 -42.18 -16.75 -20.62
C ILE A 237 -42.71 -18.16 -20.33
N ASP A 238 -42.63 -18.63 -19.09
CA ASP A 238 -43.12 -19.96 -18.70
C ASP A 238 -44.64 -20.06 -18.83
N LEU A 239 -45.38 -19.02 -18.41
CA LEU A 239 -46.83 -18.92 -18.60
C LEU A 239 -47.21 -18.90 -20.09
N LEU A 240 -46.51 -18.08 -20.88
CA LEU A 240 -46.72 -18.00 -22.33
C LEU A 240 -46.44 -19.35 -23.00
N ASN A 241 -45.30 -19.98 -22.70
CA ASN A 241 -44.95 -21.28 -23.26
C ASN A 241 -45.95 -22.36 -22.87
N THR A 242 -46.43 -22.37 -21.63
CA THR A 242 -47.46 -23.32 -21.18
C THR A 242 -48.75 -23.13 -21.96
N PHE A 243 -49.23 -21.90 -22.11
CA PHE A 243 -50.42 -21.59 -22.90
C PHE A 243 -50.29 -22.05 -24.36
N TYR A 244 -49.20 -21.68 -25.04
CA TYR A 244 -49.00 -22.03 -26.44
C TYR A 244 -48.74 -23.54 -26.63
N LYS A 245 -48.10 -24.22 -25.67
CA LYS A 245 -47.90 -25.67 -25.73
C LYS A 245 -49.23 -26.41 -25.64
N THR A 246 -50.03 -26.14 -24.61
CA THR A 246 -51.34 -26.79 -24.41
C THR A 246 -52.23 -26.59 -25.64
N ARG A 247 -52.28 -25.37 -26.17
CA ARG A 247 -53.10 -25.06 -27.33
C ARG A 247 -52.59 -25.71 -28.63
N ALA A 248 -51.28 -25.82 -28.82
CA ALA A 248 -50.71 -26.54 -29.95
C ALA A 248 -51.01 -28.05 -29.87
N GLU A 249 -50.94 -28.65 -28.69
CA GLU A 249 -51.29 -30.06 -28.46
C GLU A 249 -52.76 -30.35 -28.76
N GLU A 250 -53.68 -29.43 -28.44
CA GLU A 250 -55.10 -29.55 -28.83
C GLU A 250 -55.26 -29.58 -30.36
N ILE A 251 -54.61 -28.66 -31.08
CA ILE A 251 -54.66 -28.60 -32.55
C ILE A 251 -54.07 -29.87 -33.16
N ILE A 252 -52.94 -30.37 -32.62
CA ILE A 252 -52.31 -31.61 -33.08
C ILE A 252 -53.23 -32.82 -32.84
N LYS A 253 -53.86 -32.93 -31.67
CA LYS A 253 -54.82 -34.00 -31.38
C LYS A 253 -56.01 -33.96 -32.35
N ASP A 254 -56.48 -32.77 -32.71
CA ASP A 254 -57.54 -32.61 -33.70
C ASP A 254 -57.08 -33.01 -35.11
N ILE A 255 -55.86 -32.64 -35.52
CA ILE A 255 -55.24 -33.09 -36.77
C ILE A 255 -55.18 -34.63 -36.81
N ASP A 256 -54.64 -35.26 -35.77
CA ASP A 256 -54.49 -36.71 -35.69
C ASP A 256 -55.84 -37.43 -35.70
N ARG A 257 -56.83 -36.90 -34.98
CA ARG A 257 -58.21 -37.41 -35.01
C ARG A 257 -58.79 -37.34 -36.43
N LYS A 258 -58.56 -36.25 -37.16
CA LYS A 258 -59.05 -36.08 -38.53
C LYS A 258 -58.29 -36.97 -39.52
N ARG A 259 -56.99 -37.20 -39.33
CA ARG A 259 -56.18 -38.15 -40.11
C ARG A 259 -56.71 -39.58 -39.97
N LYS A 260 -56.95 -40.04 -38.74
CA LYS A 260 -57.57 -41.35 -38.48
C LYS A 260 -58.93 -41.50 -39.17
N LEU A 261 -59.75 -40.45 -39.16
CA LEU A 261 -61.04 -40.45 -39.87
C LEU A 261 -60.89 -40.44 -41.40
N LYS A 262 -59.81 -39.87 -41.94
CA LYS A 262 -59.51 -39.88 -43.38
C LYS A 262 -59.03 -41.26 -43.86
N GLU A 263 -58.27 -41.96 -43.02
CA GLU A 263 -57.69 -43.29 -43.31
C GLU A 263 -58.70 -44.44 -43.25
N ASP A 264 -59.89 -44.22 -42.67
CA ASP A 264 -60.98 -45.21 -42.63
C ASP A 264 -61.38 -45.68 -44.04
N GLU A 265 -61.13 -46.96 -44.31
CA GLU A 265 -61.33 -47.59 -45.63
C GLU A 265 -62.80 -47.58 -46.08
N PHE A 266 -63.75 -47.51 -45.13
CA PHE A 266 -65.18 -47.56 -45.42
C PHE A 266 -65.81 -46.21 -45.82
N LYS A 267 -65.01 -45.14 -45.95
CA LYS A 267 -65.48 -43.79 -46.29
C LYS A 267 -65.29 -43.44 -47.76
N THR A 268 -66.25 -42.67 -48.30
CA THR A 268 -66.22 -42.19 -49.71
C THR A 268 -65.07 -41.21 -49.94
N ASP A 269 -64.58 -41.13 -51.19
CA ASP A 269 -63.49 -40.21 -51.56
C ASP A 269 -63.82 -38.74 -51.26
N ASN A 270 -65.09 -38.34 -51.46
CA ASN A 270 -65.54 -36.99 -51.13
C ASN A 270 -65.43 -36.69 -49.62
N TYR A 271 -65.70 -37.69 -48.76
CA TYR A 271 -65.49 -37.55 -47.32
C TYR A 271 -63.99 -37.40 -46.99
N LYS A 272 -63.13 -38.22 -47.61
CA LYS A 272 -61.68 -38.18 -47.41
C LYS A 272 -61.09 -36.83 -47.85
N PHE A 273 -61.50 -36.31 -49.00
CA PHE A 273 -61.12 -35.00 -49.51
C PHE A 273 -61.55 -33.87 -48.56
N LYS A 274 -62.79 -33.92 -48.04
CA LYS A 274 -63.26 -32.94 -47.05
C LYS A 274 -62.42 -32.97 -45.77
N LYS A 275 -61.97 -34.14 -45.31
CA LYS A 275 -61.10 -34.27 -44.13
C LYS A 275 -59.69 -33.79 -44.38
N GLU A 276 -59.15 -34.02 -45.58
CA GLU A 276 -57.85 -33.49 -45.99
C GLU A 276 -57.83 -31.97 -45.95
N LYS A 277 -58.84 -31.30 -46.52
CA LYS A 277 -58.95 -29.85 -46.44
C LYS A 277 -59.00 -29.33 -44.99
N GLN A 278 -59.75 -30.02 -44.11
CA GLN A 278 -59.79 -29.67 -42.68
C GLN A 278 -58.43 -29.85 -41.98
N ILE A 279 -57.64 -30.85 -42.38
CA ILE A 279 -56.28 -31.07 -41.86
C ILE A 279 -55.37 -29.95 -42.32
N GLU A 280 -55.41 -29.57 -43.61
CA GLU A 280 -54.62 -28.46 -44.14
C GLU A 280 -54.93 -27.14 -43.43
N GLU A 281 -56.21 -26.85 -43.18
CA GLU A 281 -56.65 -25.67 -42.42
C GLU A 281 -56.05 -25.67 -41.00
N LEU A 282 -56.13 -26.79 -40.27
CA LEU A 282 -55.55 -26.92 -38.92
C LEU A 282 -54.00 -26.84 -38.92
N GLU A 283 -53.32 -27.35 -39.94
CA GLU A 283 -51.88 -27.24 -40.08
C GLU A 283 -51.42 -25.79 -40.35
N ILE A 284 -52.22 -25.03 -41.11
CA ILE A 284 -52.01 -23.59 -41.31
C ILE A 284 -52.21 -22.85 -39.98
N ASP A 285 -53.26 -23.16 -39.23
CA ASP A 285 -53.53 -22.57 -37.92
C ASP A 285 -52.41 -22.88 -36.93
N LEU A 286 -51.89 -24.10 -36.90
CA LEU A 286 -50.73 -24.47 -36.06
C LEU A 286 -49.49 -23.63 -36.40
N LYS A 287 -49.18 -23.45 -37.69
CA LYS A 287 -48.07 -22.58 -38.12
C LYS A 287 -48.29 -21.13 -37.71
N ARG A 288 -49.49 -20.59 -37.93
CA ARG A 288 -49.85 -19.22 -37.51
C ARG A 288 -49.66 -19.04 -36.01
N PHE A 289 -50.09 -20.03 -35.23
CA PHE A 289 -49.99 -20.03 -33.78
C PHE A 289 -48.54 -20.10 -33.29
N THR A 290 -47.67 -20.89 -33.93
CA THR A 290 -46.23 -20.90 -33.62
C THR A 290 -45.55 -19.57 -33.91
N TYR A 291 -45.92 -18.91 -35.00
CA TYR A 291 -45.40 -17.57 -35.34
C TYR A 291 -45.85 -16.50 -34.34
N GLU A 292 -47.11 -16.55 -33.91
CA GLU A 292 -47.64 -15.63 -32.89
C GLU A 292 -46.92 -15.79 -31.56
N ARG A 293 -46.62 -17.03 -31.14
CA ARG A 293 -45.81 -17.33 -29.96
C ARG A 293 -44.44 -16.65 -30.02
N GLU A 294 -43.71 -16.83 -31.12
CA GLU A 294 -42.37 -16.24 -31.28
C GLU A 294 -42.43 -14.72 -31.22
N ARG A 295 -43.39 -14.11 -31.92
CA ARG A 295 -43.62 -12.66 -31.85
C ARG A 295 -43.86 -12.21 -30.40
N LYS A 296 -44.73 -12.89 -29.65
CA LYS A 296 -45.04 -12.55 -28.26
C LYS A 296 -43.85 -12.73 -27.32
N LEU A 297 -43.03 -13.77 -27.52
CA LEU A 297 -41.78 -13.95 -26.79
C LEU A 297 -40.82 -12.78 -27.01
N ASN A 298 -40.79 -12.21 -28.21
CA ASN A 298 -39.93 -11.08 -28.53
C ASN A 298 -40.44 -9.76 -27.97
N GLU A 299 -41.75 -9.55 -28.06
CA GLU A 299 -42.42 -8.43 -27.38
C GLU A 299 -42.08 -8.47 -25.89
N LEU A 300 -42.20 -9.62 -25.22
CA LEU A 300 -41.79 -9.77 -23.81
C LEU A 300 -40.31 -9.47 -23.58
N LYS A 301 -39.39 -10.04 -24.37
CA LYS A 301 -37.95 -9.79 -24.18
C LYS A 301 -37.59 -8.31 -24.36
N ASN A 302 -38.19 -7.62 -25.32
CA ASN A 302 -37.97 -6.20 -25.54
C ASN A 302 -38.59 -5.35 -24.43
N THR A 303 -39.79 -5.70 -23.97
CA THR A 303 -40.47 -5.00 -22.87
C THR A 303 -39.71 -5.12 -21.54
N TYR A 304 -39.06 -6.25 -21.30
CA TYR A 304 -38.25 -6.51 -20.10
C TYR A 304 -36.76 -6.21 -20.29
N SER A 305 -36.33 -5.60 -21.40
CA SER A 305 -34.94 -5.14 -21.49
C SER A 305 -34.70 -4.06 -20.45
N THR A 306 -33.51 -4.07 -19.87
CA THR A 306 -33.09 -3.06 -18.90
C THR A 306 -32.14 -2.09 -19.57
N GLU A 307 -32.36 -0.80 -19.35
CA GLU A 307 -31.49 0.28 -19.79
C GLU A 307 -31.12 1.12 -18.57
N THR A 308 -29.84 1.45 -18.42
CA THR A 308 -29.34 2.30 -17.34
C THR A 308 -28.93 3.64 -17.95
N GLU A 309 -29.57 4.71 -17.52
CA GLU A 309 -29.27 6.08 -17.95
C GLU A 309 -28.66 6.87 -16.80
N TYR A 310 -27.57 7.58 -17.07
CA TYR A 310 -26.88 8.46 -16.14
C TYR A 310 -27.14 9.91 -16.55
N GLN A 311 -27.88 10.64 -15.72
CA GLN A 311 -28.13 12.06 -15.91
C GLN A 311 -27.37 12.86 -14.86
N LEU A 312 -26.53 13.81 -15.29
CA LEU A 312 -25.87 14.73 -14.38
C LEU A 312 -26.89 15.81 -13.97
N GLU A 313 -27.33 15.80 -12.73
CA GLU A 313 -28.29 16.76 -12.18
C GLU A 313 -27.59 18.04 -11.72
N SER A 314 -26.47 17.87 -11.02
CA SER A 314 -25.82 18.95 -10.30
C SER A 314 -24.30 18.79 -10.31
N VAL A 315 -23.61 19.92 -10.37
CA VAL A 315 -22.16 20.02 -10.13
C VAL A 315 -21.94 21.13 -9.12
N GLY A 316 -21.27 20.79 -8.02
CA GLY A 316 -20.86 21.67 -6.94
C GLY A 316 -19.35 21.81 -6.84
N ILE A 317 -18.82 23.00 -6.56
CA ILE A 317 -17.43 23.16 -6.09
C ILE A 317 -17.44 23.56 -4.62
N LEU A 318 -17.04 22.66 -3.75
CA LEU A 318 -16.88 22.90 -2.32
C LEU A 318 -15.42 23.19 -1.98
N TYR A 319 -15.16 24.31 -1.35
CA TYR A 319 -13.83 24.66 -0.86
C TYR A 319 -13.70 24.32 0.62
N SER A 320 -12.72 23.49 0.95
CA SER A 320 -12.38 23.10 2.32
C SER A 320 -10.99 23.61 2.69
N PRO A 321 -10.76 24.07 3.94
CA PRO A 321 -9.44 24.40 4.43
C PRO A 321 -8.62 23.11 4.63
N ILE A 322 -7.71 22.82 3.70
CA ILE A 322 -6.86 21.63 3.80
C ILE A 322 -5.52 21.91 4.49
N GLU A 323 -5.12 23.17 4.55
CA GLU A 323 -3.90 23.62 5.23
C GLU A 323 -4.21 24.92 5.95
N VAL A 324 -4.09 24.88 7.28
CA VAL A 324 -4.13 26.07 8.14
C VAL A 324 -2.75 26.18 8.77
N LEU A 325 -1.96 27.18 8.38
CA LEU A 325 -0.64 27.45 8.95
C LEU A 325 -0.79 28.49 10.06
N LEU A 326 -0.59 28.08 11.30
CA LEU A 326 -0.67 28.95 12.47
C LEU A 326 0.72 29.56 12.72
N ASN A 327 0.84 30.88 12.60
CA ASN A 327 2.12 31.57 12.77
C ASN A 327 2.29 32.04 14.22
N PHE A 328 3.36 31.60 14.85
CA PHE A 328 3.71 31.97 16.22
C PHE A 328 5.01 32.77 16.24
N ASN A 329 5.02 33.89 16.95
CA ASN A 329 6.26 34.55 17.34
C ASN A 329 6.80 33.89 18.61
N ILE A 330 7.97 33.28 18.53
CA ILE A 330 8.65 32.64 19.65
C ILE A 330 9.72 33.59 20.15
N ASN A 331 9.56 34.05 21.39
CA ASN A 331 10.53 34.87 22.10
C ASN A 331 11.33 33.97 23.05
N SER A 332 12.60 33.76 22.71
CA SER A 332 13.55 33.00 23.52
C SER A 332 14.59 33.93 24.14
N LYS A 333 15.37 33.43 25.11
CA LYS A 333 16.55 34.18 25.62
C LYS A 333 17.63 34.45 24.56
N TYR A 334 17.55 33.82 23.39
CA TYR A 334 18.50 33.96 22.29
C TYR A 334 18.03 34.90 21.17
N GLY A 335 16.76 35.32 21.20
CA GLY A 335 16.14 36.14 20.15
C GLY A 335 14.71 35.70 19.83
N ASN A 336 14.11 36.43 18.89
CA ASN A 336 12.72 36.26 18.46
C ASN A 336 12.67 35.75 17.03
N PHE A 337 11.77 34.82 16.73
CA PHE A 337 11.58 34.27 15.38
C PHE A 337 10.16 33.75 15.18
N VAL A 338 9.71 33.70 13.93
CA VAL A 338 8.36 33.24 13.57
C VAL A 338 8.40 31.79 13.10
N VAL A 339 7.46 30.97 13.60
CA VAL A 339 7.28 29.57 13.20
C VAL A 339 5.84 29.33 12.78
N GLY A 340 5.66 28.78 11.58
CA GLY A 340 4.37 28.29 11.10
C GLY A 340 4.16 26.84 11.51
N LEU A 341 3.08 26.55 12.22
CA LEU A 341 2.63 25.20 12.57
C LEU A 341 1.43 24.82 11.73
N GLN A 342 1.51 23.72 10.99
CA GLN A 342 0.40 23.26 10.16
C GLN A 342 -0.65 22.58 11.04
N TYR A 343 -1.90 22.98 10.88
CA TYR A 343 -3.06 22.44 11.56
C TYR A 343 -3.96 21.71 10.56
N ASP A 344 -4.24 20.44 10.82
CA ASP A 344 -5.16 19.62 10.05
C ASP A 344 -6.57 19.81 10.61
N TYR A 345 -7.38 20.60 9.90
CA TYR A 345 -8.71 20.91 10.37
C TYR A 345 -9.66 19.70 10.37
N ALA A 346 -9.56 18.80 9.38
CA ALA A 346 -10.45 17.64 9.29
C ALA A 346 -10.24 16.66 10.46
N HIS A 347 -9.01 16.55 10.95
CA HIS A 347 -8.65 15.72 12.09
C HIS A 347 -8.64 16.46 13.43
N GLN A 348 -8.65 17.79 13.40
CA GLN A 348 -8.44 18.66 14.56
C GLN A 348 -7.09 18.38 15.28
N ILE A 349 -6.05 18.07 14.51
CA ILE A 349 -4.70 17.81 15.04
C ILE A 349 -3.68 18.82 14.49
N LEU A 350 -2.70 19.17 15.32
CA LEU A 350 -1.51 19.85 14.84
C LEU A 350 -0.58 18.83 14.18
N PHE A 351 -0.07 19.15 13.00
CA PHE A 351 0.95 18.32 12.39
C PHE A 351 2.20 18.31 13.26
N PRO A 352 2.74 17.12 13.52
CA PRO A 352 3.91 17.01 14.37
C PRO A 352 5.11 17.69 13.70
N PHE A 353 5.79 18.52 14.47
CA PHE A 353 6.97 19.23 14.01
C PHE A 353 8.11 18.24 13.73
N ARG A 354 8.81 18.43 12.61
CA ARG A 354 10.01 17.64 12.29
C ARG A 354 11.23 18.37 12.86
N CYS A 355 11.88 17.75 13.84
CA CYS A 355 13.19 18.20 14.29
C CYS A 355 14.21 18.06 13.17
N ASN A 356 15.28 18.86 13.19
CA ASN A 356 16.36 18.81 12.19
C ASN A 356 17.09 17.44 12.13
N CYS A 357 16.93 16.58 13.15
CA CYS A 357 17.39 15.20 13.11
C CYS A 357 16.51 14.25 12.29
N GLY A 358 15.38 14.72 11.77
CA GLY A 358 14.38 13.93 11.03
C GLY A 358 13.31 13.28 11.90
N ASN A 359 13.42 13.34 13.24
CA ASN A 359 12.39 12.79 14.12
C ASN A 359 11.12 13.65 14.11
N ILE A 360 9.99 12.98 13.95
CA ILE A 360 8.65 13.54 14.08
C ILE A 360 8.31 13.63 15.57
N LEU A 361 8.01 14.82 16.07
CA LEU A 361 7.72 15.04 17.48
C LEU A 361 6.23 14.88 17.76
N MET A 362 5.86 13.73 18.31
CA MET A 362 4.48 13.42 18.67
C MET A 362 4.05 14.12 19.97
N ASP A 363 4.99 14.39 20.89
CA ASP A 363 4.72 15.00 22.21
C ASP A 363 4.83 16.54 22.22
N MET A 364 5.08 17.15 21.05
CA MET A 364 5.23 18.60 20.81
C MET A 364 6.10 19.32 21.86
N SER A 365 7.06 18.60 22.46
CA SER A 365 8.00 19.12 23.46
C SER A 365 9.24 19.65 22.74
N LEU A 366 9.22 20.95 22.45
CA LEU A 366 10.22 21.63 21.63
C LEU A 366 11.16 22.46 22.51
N ASN A 367 12.43 22.53 22.11
CA ASN A 367 13.40 23.44 22.67
C ASN A 367 13.99 24.34 21.59
N VAL A 368 14.51 25.49 22.00
CA VAL A 368 15.19 26.45 21.11
C VAL A 368 16.69 26.46 21.44
N CYS A 369 17.53 26.17 20.45
CA CYS A 369 18.98 26.33 20.60
C CYS A 369 19.41 27.79 20.39
N SER A 370 20.68 28.11 20.69
CA SER A 370 21.20 29.47 20.62
C SER A 370 21.23 30.11 19.24
N THR A 371 20.99 29.33 18.18
CA THR A 371 20.85 29.83 16.80
C THR A 371 19.39 29.81 16.33
N LEU A 372 18.43 29.77 17.27
CA LEU A 372 16.99 29.83 17.01
C LEU A 372 16.40 28.62 16.23
N HIS A 373 17.09 27.48 16.22
CA HIS A 373 16.47 26.24 15.70
C HIS A 373 15.60 25.56 16.77
N LEU A 374 14.41 25.13 16.37
CA LEU A 374 13.56 24.23 17.14
C LEU A 374 14.06 22.79 17.06
N CYS A 375 14.21 22.14 18.21
CA CYS A 375 14.74 20.79 18.31
C CYS A 375 14.10 20.00 19.47
N CYS A 376 14.11 18.68 19.33
CA CYS A 376 13.65 17.78 20.39
C CYS A 376 14.64 17.74 21.56
N ASN A 377 14.18 17.23 22.71
CA ASN A 377 15.02 17.07 23.91
C ASN A 377 16.32 16.31 23.64
N GLU A 378 16.28 15.25 22.82
CA GLU A 378 17.47 14.44 22.52
C GLU A 378 18.50 15.14 21.62
N CYS A 379 18.06 16.18 20.91
CA CYS A 379 18.91 16.93 19.98
C CYS A 379 19.46 18.21 20.58
N LEU A 380 18.96 18.64 21.74
CA LEU A 380 19.46 19.77 22.49
C LEU A 380 20.46 19.30 23.53
N ASP A 381 21.63 19.95 23.56
CA ASP A 381 22.66 19.70 24.56
C ASP A 381 23.38 21.02 24.86
N SER A 382 24.26 21.05 25.85
CA SER A 382 24.92 22.28 26.32
C SER A 382 26.40 22.29 25.95
N CYS A 383 26.89 23.45 25.48
CA CYS A 383 28.32 23.64 25.27
C CYS A 383 29.07 23.45 26.58
N ASN A 384 30.05 22.54 26.63
CA ASN A 384 30.74 22.19 27.87
C ASN A 384 31.54 23.35 28.52
N GLU A 385 31.93 24.36 27.74
CA GLU A 385 32.63 25.55 28.27
C GLU A 385 31.70 26.68 28.72
N CYS A 386 30.64 27.00 27.99
CA CYS A 386 29.79 28.17 28.27
C CYS A 386 28.33 27.84 28.62
N ASN A 387 28.00 26.56 28.75
CA ASN A 387 26.65 26.05 29.06
C ASN A 387 25.54 26.58 28.13
N THR A 388 25.90 27.02 26.92
CA THR A 388 24.93 27.51 25.95
C THR A 388 24.26 26.33 25.25
N ASN A 389 22.92 26.33 25.20
CA ASN A 389 22.14 25.26 24.57
C ASN A 389 22.34 25.28 23.05
N LEU A 390 22.77 24.16 22.49
CA LEU A 390 23.05 23.94 21.08
C LEU A 390 22.30 22.71 20.59
N CYS A 391 21.75 22.79 19.38
CA CYS A 391 21.33 21.57 18.70
C CYS A 391 22.54 20.89 18.04
N ARG A 392 22.42 19.60 17.74
CA ARG A 392 23.50 18.81 17.10
C ARG A 392 23.99 19.36 15.76
N SER A 393 23.18 20.14 15.03
CA SER A 393 23.63 20.79 13.79
C SER A 393 24.42 22.08 14.03
N CYS A 394 24.31 22.69 15.21
CA CYS A 394 24.96 23.96 15.54
C CYS A 394 26.18 23.79 16.45
N GLY A 395 26.25 22.72 17.23
CA GLY A 395 27.43 22.32 17.99
C GLY A 395 28.28 21.28 17.26
N LYS A 396 29.51 21.07 17.74
CA LYS A 396 30.41 20.02 17.27
C LYS A 396 30.90 19.19 18.44
N PHE A 397 30.83 17.88 18.32
CA PHE A 397 31.37 16.95 19.31
C PHE A 397 32.89 16.81 19.13
N CYS A 398 33.63 16.84 20.22
CA CYS A 398 35.04 16.48 20.22
C CYS A 398 35.18 14.96 20.14
N ASN A 399 35.91 14.43 19.14
CA ASN A 399 36.07 12.98 18.98
C ASN A 399 36.86 12.32 20.14
N ASP A 400 37.66 13.09 20.89
CA ASP A 400 38.53 12.56 21.95
C ASP A 400 37.81 12.46 23.31
N CYS A 401 36.97 13.45 23.66
CA CYS A 401 36.24 13.48 24.94
C CYS A 401 34.73 13.27 24.80
N ASN A 402 34.19 13.28 23.57
CA ASN A 402 32.77 13.16 23.25
C ASN A 402 31.87 14.25 23.86
N GLU A 403 32.44 15.39 24.24
CA GLU A 403 31.71 16.56 24.76
C GLU A 403 31.33 17.52 23.61
N LEU A 404 30.19 18.21 23.74
CA LEU A 404 29.69 19.16 22.76
C LEU A 404 30.27 20.56 22.99
N TYR A 405 30.75 21.20 21.92
CA TYR A 405 31.27 22.57 21.95
C TYR A 405 30.59 23.45 20.89
N CYS A 406 30.44 24.74 21.19
CA CYS A 406 30.06 25.73 20.18
C CYS A 406 31.22 25.98 19.21
N ASN A 407 30.94 26.58 18.06
CA ASN A 407 31.95 26.84 17.02
C ASN A 407 33.11 27.75 17.50
N ASN A 408 32.89 28.58 18.52
CA ASN A 408 33.93 29.43 19.10
C ASN A 408 34.83 28.65 20.07
N HIS A 409 34.24 27.80 20.92
CA HIS A 409 34.97 27.06 21.97
C HIS A 409 35.70 25.82 21.44
N ILE A 410 35.19 25.15 20.40
CA ILE A 410 35.86 23.97 19.85
C ILE A 410 37.28 24.27 19.34
N LYS A 411 37.54 25.49 18.88
CA LYS A 411 38.89 25.92 18.46
C LYS A 411 39.85 26.04 19.63
N ASN A 412 39.35 26.41 20.81
CA ASN A 412 40.15 26.61 22.03
C ASN A 412 40.29 25.34 22.86
N HIS A 413 39.51 24.30 22.55
CA HIS A 413 39.53 23.02 23.24
C HIS A 413 40.77 22.17 22.93
N PHE A 414 41.39 22.41 21.77
CA PHE A 414 42.59 21.69 21.34
C PHE A 414 43.87 22.46 21.68
N ASP A 415 44.96 21.72 21.90
CA ASP A 415 46.31 22.25 22.08
C ASP A 415 47.34 21.32 21.42
N ILE A 416 48.59 21.76 21.27
CA ILE A 416 49.63 21.04 20.53
C ILE A 416 50.52 20.25 21.50
N CYS A 417 50.64 18.93 21.27
CA CYS A 417 51.62 18.11 21.99
C CYS A 417 53.05 18.56 21.65
N GLN A 418 53.85 18.98 22.64
CA GLN A 418 55.21 19.50 22.43
C GLN A 418 56.24 18.41 22.12
N VAL A 419 55.85 17.14 22.12
CA VAL A 419 56.71 16.00 21.78
C VAL A 419 56.47 15.51 20.35
N CYS A 420 55.21 15.37 19.92
CA CYS A 420 54.87 14.86 18.58
C CYS A 420 54.18 15.86 17.65
N ASN A 421 53.94 17.09 18.11
CA ASN A 421 53.36 18.21 17.37
C ASN A 421 51.93 17.99 16.83
N SER A 422 51.20 17.01 17.34
CA SER A 422 49.79 16.78 16.98
C SER A 422 48.85 17.66 17.79
N LEU A 423 47.77 18.12 17.15
CA LEU A 423 46.65 18.80 17.80
C LEU A 423 45.81 17.79 18.60
N ILE A 424 45.71 17.94 19.91
CA ILE A 424 45.10 16.98 20.84
C ILE A 424 44.15 17.71 21.79
N CYS A 425 43.07 17.05 22.20
CA CYS A 425 42.19 17.51 23.27
C CYS A 425 42.99 17.87 24.54
N LYS A 426 42.76 19.06 25.12
CA LYS A 426 43.47 19.51 26.34
C LYS A 426 43.36 18.55 27.53
N LYS A 427 42.26 17.79 27.65
CA LYS A 427 42.08 16.78 28.71
C LYS A 427 43.02 15.57 28.57
N LYS A 428 43.65 15.39 27.40
CA LYS A 428 44.58 14.29 27.10
C LYS A 428 46.05 14.74 27.07
N LEU A 429 46.36 15.90 27.63
CA LEU A 429 47.72 16.43 27.73
C LEU A 429 48.16 16.47 29.19
N GLU A 430 49.41 16.07 29.45
CA GLU A 430 50.01 16.12 30.79
C GLU A 430 51.50 16.51 30.69
N GLU A 431 52.06 17.04 31.77
CA GLU A 431 53.43 17.54 31.83
C GLU A 431 54.44 16.43 32.18
N CYS A 432 55.54 16.33 31.42
CA CYS A 432 56.64 15.43 31.75
C CYS A 432 57.37 15.89 33.01
N TYR A 433 57.47 15.02 34.02
CA TYR A 433 58.08 15.33 35.32
C TYR A 433 59.55 15.79 35.26
N ASN A 434 60.33 15.35 34.25
CA ASN A 434 61.73 15.77 34.11
C ASN A 434 61.92 17.07 33.32
N CYS A 435 61.33 17.18 32.12
CA CYS A 435 61.61 18.29 31.19
C CYS A 435 60.48 19.32 31.08
N ALA A 436 59.40 19.18 31.85
CA ALA A 436 58.25 20.09 31.88
C ALA A 436 57.50 20.25 30.53
N LYS A 437 57.81 19.45 29.51
CA LYS A 437 57.11 19.51 28.22
C LYS A 437 55.72 18.89 28.32
N ILE A 438 54.74 19.56 27.73
CA ILE A 438 53.35 19.07 27.63
C ILE A 438 53.27 18.01 26.54
N ALA A 439 52.85 16.80 26.90
CA ALA A 439 52.85 15.63 26.04
C ALA A 439 51.50 14.91 26.07
N CYS A 440 51.13 14.23 24.97
CA CYS A 440 49.89 13.46 24.93
C CYS A 440 50.01 12.17 25.75
N LEU A 441 49.03 11.95 26.63
CA LEU A 441 48.99 10.87 27.61
C LEU A 441 49.15 9.49 26.96
N ASP A 442 48.46 9.29 25.83
CA ASP A 442 48.32 7.97 25.19
C ASP A 442 49.56 7.55 24.37
N LYS A 443 50.48 8.46 24.04
CA LYS A 443 51.59 8.17 23.10
C LYS A 443 52.97 8.65 23.53
N CYS A 444 53.06 9.77 24.25
CA CYS A 444 54.34 10.46 24.45
C CYS A 444 54.84 10.43 25.91
N LEU A 445 54.01 9.99 26.86
CA LEU A 445 54.37 9.82 28.27
C LEU A 445 54.50 8.34 28.65
N VAL A 446 55.44 8.06 29.56
CA VAL A 446 55.76 6.75 30.11
C VAL A 446 56.11 6.90 31.59
N THR A 447 55.67 5.95 32.43
CA THR A 447 55.81 6.03 33.89
C THR A 447 57.07 5.31 34.37
N CYS A 448 57.88 5.94 35.22
CA CYS A 448 59.07 5.29 35.81
C CYS A 448 58.69 4.21 36.83
N ILE A 449 59.25 3.01 36.72
CA ILE A 449 58.88 1.88 37.59
C ILE A 449 59.29 2.04 39.07
N VAL A 450 60.28 2.88 39.34
CA VAL A 450 60.81 3.05 40.72
C VAL A 450 60.09 4.17 41.46
N CYS A 451 59.69 5.24 40.76
CA CYS A 451 59.11 6.43 41.40
C CYS A 451 57.70 6.79 40.94
N GLU A 452 57.12 6.02 40.02
CA GLU A 452 55.72 6.11 39.54
C GLU A 452 55.30 7.46 38.92
N LYS A 453 56.26 8.30 38.56
CA LYS A 453 56.00 9.59 37.90
C LYS A 453 56.03 9.45 36.37
N ASN A 454 55.27 10.29 35.67
CA ASN A 454 55.18 10.32 34.20
C ASN A 454 56.31 11.15 33.59
N PHE A 455 57.00 10.57 32.63
CA PHE A 455 58.12 11.18 31.91
C PHE A 455 57.86 11.06 30.42
N CYS A 456 58.32 12.03 29.62
CA CYS A 456 58.30 11.85 28.18
C CYS A 456 59.27 10.72 27.78
N VAL A 457 58.99 10.08 26.65
CA VAL A 457 59.81 8.98 26.11
C VAL A 457 61.30 9.32 25.95
N ASN A 458 61.65 10.61 25.87
CA ASN A 458 63.04 11.08 25.76
C ASN A 458 63.73 11.28 27.12
N CYS A 459 63.05 11.12 28.25
CA CYS A 459 63.58 11.36 29.60
C CYS A 459 63.68 10.09 30.46
N VAL A 460 63.56 8.92 29.85
CA VAL A 460 63.70 7.62 30.53
C VAL A 460 64.62 6.70 29.74
N GLU A 461 65.36 5.85 30.45
CA GLU A 461 66.09 4.72 29.89
C GLU A 461 65.44 3.41 30.37
N ARG A 462 65.76 2.28 29.74
CA ARG A 462 65.23 0.97 30.18
C ARG A 462 66.27 0.23 31.00
N CYS A 463 65.87 -0.35 32.13
CA CYS A 463 66.72 -1.26 32.91
C CYS A 463 67.19 -2.42 32.02
N GLU A 464 68.47 -2.79 32.07
CA GLU A 464 69.00 -3.87 31.21
C GLU A 464 68.62 -5.28 31.69
N ILE A 465 68.00 -5.39 32.88
CA ILE A 465 67.48 -6.65 33.44
C ILE A 465 65.97 -6.75 33.23
N CYS A 466 65.20 -5.80 33.77
CA CYS A 466 63.74 -5.86 33.72
C CYS A 466 63.09 -5.11 32.55
N HIS A 467 63.89 -4.38 31.75
CA HIS A 467 63.46 -3.58 30.58
C HIS A 467 62.43 -2.48 30.87
N GLN A 468 62.10 -2.26 32.14
CA GLN A 468 61.15 -1.23 32.54
C GLN A 468 61.79 0.17 32.45
N PRO A 469 61.02 1.18 32.02
CA PRO A 469 61.48 2.57 31.98
C PRO A 469 61.84 3.04 33.39
N THR A 470 63.07 3.51 33.53
CA THR A 470 63.67 3.97 34.78
C THR A 470 64.25 5.36 34.53
N CYS A 471 63.97 6.30 35.43
CA CYS A 471 64.57 7.62 35.34
C CYS A 471 66.06 7.56 35.73
N PHE A 472 66.84 8.52 35.24
CA PHE A 472 68.29 8.54 35.41
C PHE A 472 68.78 8.52 36.87
N GLN A 473 67.95 8.94 37.84
CA GLN A 473 68.31 8.96 39.25
C GLN A 473 68.27 7.59 39.94
N HIS A 474 67.64 6.57 39.33
CA HIS A 474 67.47 5.24 39.93
C HIS A 474 68.28 4.14 39.21
N LYS A 475 69.41 4.54 38.61
CA LYS A 475 70.32 3.69 37.83
C LYS A 475 71.55 3.26 38.65
N TYR A 476 71.88 1.97 38.63
CA TYR A 476 73.03 1.35 39.33
C TYR A 476 73.82 0.43 38.37
N THR A 477 75.04 0.05 38.72
CA THR A 477 75.90 -0.84 37.89
C THR A 477 76.35 -2.08 38.67
N CYS A 478 76.13 -3.28 38.13
CA CYS A 478 76.51 -4.54 38.79
C CYS A 478 78.03 -4.76 38.81
N GLU A 479 78.62 -5.14 39.95
CA GLU A 479 80.07 -5.37 40.04
C GLU A 479 80.56 -6.57 39.22
N LYS A 480 79.75 -7.63 39.11
CA LYS A 480 80.09 -8.88 38.40
C LYS A 480 79.82 -8.83 36.89
N CYS A 481 78.73 -8.20 36.45
CA CYS A 481 78.35 -8.20 35.03
C CYS A 481 78.35 -6.81 34.35
N LYS A 482 78.62 -5.73 35.09
CA LYS A 482 78.73 -4.33 34.61
C LYS A 482 77.50 -3.74 33.90
N LYS A 483 76.36 -4.43 33.89
CA LYS A 483 75.08 -3.94 33.34
C LYS A 483 74.47 -2.81 34.16
N ASN A 484 73.69 -1.95 33.50
CA ASN A 484 72.89 -0.90 34.15
C ASN A 484 71.56 -1.44 34.66
N ILE A 485 71.39 -1.46 35.97
CA ILE A 485 70.27 -2.10 36.66
C ILE A 485 69.54 -1.09 37.54
N CYS A 486 68.25 -1.30 37.79
CA CYS A 486 67.52 -0.45 38.72
C CYS A 486 67.77 -0.88 40.17
N LYS A 487 67.40 -0.02 41.13
CA LYS A 487 67.60 -0.28 42.58
C LYS A 487 67.05 -1.63 43.06
N ASN A 488 66.02 -2.13 42.40
CA ASN A 488 65.32 -3.34 42.81
C ASN A 488 66.12 -4.62 42.50
N ASP A 489 67.20 -4.55 41.72
CA ASP A 489 67.96 -5.71 41.23
C ASP A 489 69.35 -5.91 41.90
N PHE A 490 69.58 -5.42 43.14
CA PHE A 490 70.87 -5.35 43.88
C PHE A 490 70.92 -6.16 45.22
N LEU A 491 71.93 -7.03 45.51
CA LEU A 491 71.99 -7.93 46.71
C LEU A 491 73.39 -8.26 47.36
N GLU A 492 73.39 -8.86 48.58
CA GLU A 492 74.55 -9.35 49.41
C GLU A 492 74.34 -10.79 50.02
N CYS A 493 75.39 -11.64 50.17
CA CYS A 493 75.27 -13.09 50.54
C CYS A 493 75.32 -13.43 52.07
N SER A 494 74.37 -14.24 52.57
CA SER A 494 74.19 -14.78 53.96
C SER A 494 75.25 -15.63 54.55
N SER A 495 75.77 -16.55 53.74
CA SER A 495 76.58 -17.65 54.20
C SER A 495 78.06 -17.26 54.06
N CYS A 496 78.39 -16.26 53.21
CA CYS A 496 79.77 -15.83 52.95
C CYS A 496 80.05 -14.34 52.62
N GLY A 497 79.06 -13.43 52.47
CA GLY A 497 79.26 -11.95 52.55
C GLY A 497 79.69 -11.12 51.31
N LYS A 498 79.44 -11.54 50.05
CA LYS A 498 79.81 -10.77 48.82
C LYS A 498 78.60 -10.05 48.16
N THR A 499 78.80 -8.97 47.38
CA THR A 499 77.76 -8.15 46.70
C THR A 499 77.67 -8.37 45.18
N SER A 500 76.47 -8.43 44.59
CA SER A 500 76.23 -8.64 43.15
C SER A 500 74.76 -8.38 42.75
N CYS A 501 74.45 -8.25 41.45
CA CYS A 501 73.05 -8.21 40.98
C CYS A 501 72.29 -9.52 41.28
N ASN A 502 70.95 -9.46 41.28
CA ASN A 502 70.09 -10.60 41.61
C ASN A 502 70.33 -11.84 40.74
N GLU A 503 70.78 -11.66 39.49
CA GLU A 503 71.11 -12.79 38.61
C GLU A 503 72.37 -13.57 39.03
N CYS A 504 73.12 -13.12 40.05
CA CYS A 504 74.45 -13.62 40.36
C CYS A 504 74.59 -14.26 41.77
N MET A 505 73.52 -14.30 42.59
CA MET A 505 73.50 -14.92 43.94
C MET A 505 72.14 -15.58 44.23
N ASP A 506 72.13 -16.76 44.86
CA ASP A 506 70.90 -17.46 45.29
C ASP A 506 70.49 -17.02 46.71
N LYS A 507 69.27 -17.32 47.20
CA LYS A 507 68.82 -16.97 48.57
C LYS A 507 68.26 -18.18 49.33
N CYS A 508 68.41 -18.21 50.67
CA CYS A 508 67.72 -19.19 51.52
C CYS A 508 66.26 -18.80 51.66
N TYR A 509 65.35 -19.56 51.07
CA TYR A 509 63.99 -19.05 50.92
C TYR A 509 63.17 -19.00 52.22
N ILE A 510 63.27 -19.99 53.11
CA ILE A 510 62.45 -20.01 54.34
C ILE A 510 63.08 -19.20 55.49
N CYS A 511 64.42 -19.20 55.60
CA CYS A 511 65.11 -18.31 56.55
C CYS A 511 64.85 -16.83 56.26
N SER A 512 64.73 -16.46 54.97
CA SER A 512 64.34 -15.09 54.55
C SER A 512 62.88 -14.72 54.85
N LEU A 513 62.07 -15.67 55.32
CA LEU A 513 60.67 -15.44 55.69
C LEU A 513 60.45 -15.34 57.19
N LYS A 514 61.21 -16.08 58.01
CA LYS A 514 61.16 -15.91 59.47
C LYS A 514 61.73 -14.57 59.93
N SER A 515 62.61 -13.94 59.14
CA SER A 515 63.13 -12.57 59.36
C SER A 515 62.07 -11.46 59.19
N LYS A 516 60.99 -11.68 58.44
CA LYS A 516 60.00 -10.63 58.13
C LYS A 516 58.79 -10.56 59.05
N ASN A 517 58.51 -11.60 59.83
CA ASN A 517 57.36 -11.60 60.77
C ASN A 517 57.72 -11.13 62.18
N LEU A 518 58.98 -10.77 62.42
CA LEU A 518 59.39 -9.96 63.56
C LEU A 518 59.79 -8.61 62.97
N ASN A 519 59.26 -7.50 63.50
CA ASN A 519 59.63 -6.12 63.13
C ASN A 519 61.08 -5.78 63.57
N ASP A 520 62.01 -6.69 63.34
CA ASP A 520 63.40 -6.55 63.69
C ASP A 520 64.16 -6.20 62.41
N TYR A 521 64.29 -4.89 62.16
CA TYR A 521 64.87 -4.25 60.97
C TYR A 521 66.34 -4.61 60.69
N ASN A 522 66.94 -5.59 61.39
CA ASN A 522 68.33 -6.00 61.28
C ASN A 522 68.58 -7.40 60.69
N THR A 523 67.55 -8.11 60.21
CA THR A 523 67.76 -9.39 59.52
C THR A 523 67.76 -9.21 57.99
N LEU A 524 68.87 -8.64 57.49
CA LEU A 524 69.15 -8.46 56.06
C LEU A 524 68.95 -9.77 55.27
N ASP A 525 68.34 -9.64 54.09
CA ASP A 525 68.08 -10.70 53.11
C ASP A 525 69.40 -11.31 52.66
N LYS A 526 69.68 -12.46 53.24
CA LYS A 526 71.00 -13.03 53.31
C LYS A 526 71.03 -14.07 52.14
N GLY A 527 71.80 -13.84 51.06
CA GLY A 527 71.92 -14.79 49.92
C GLY A 527 72.67 -16.11 50.22
N ILE A 528 72.32 -17.27 49.65
CA ILE A 528 73.11 -18.53 49.75
C ILE A 528 74.02 -18.68 48.52
N CYS A 529 75.26 -19.15 48.72
CA CYS A 529 76.15 -19.53 47.62
C CYS A 529 75.90 -20.98 47.15
N ASN A 530 76.25 -21.30 45.91
CA ASN A 530 75.82 -22.52 45.20
C ASN A 530 76.14 -23.88 45.86
N GLU A 531 77.01 -23.96 46.86
CA GLU A 531 77.49 -25.24 47.42
C GLU A 531 76.60 -25.81 48.56
N CYS A 532 75.69 -25.02 49.14
CA CYS A 532 74.91 -25.41 50.33
C CYS A 532 73.41 -25.65 50.07
N LYS A 533 73.04 -26.14 48.87
CA LYS A 533 71.67 -26.01 48.34
C LYS A 533 70.81 -27.29 48.36
N ILE A 534 69.72 -27.34 49.15
CA ILE A 534 68.60 -28.29 48.99
C ILE A 534 67.48 -27.60 48.22
N ILE A 535 66.92 -28.29 47.23
CA ILE A 535 66.02 -27.67 46.25
C ILE A 535 64.59 -28.14 46.49
N CYS A 536 63.76 -27.25 47.01
CA CYS A 536 62.31 -27.46 47.03
C CYS A 536 61.82 -27.73 45.60
N LYS A 537 61.00 -28.77 45.36
CA LYS A 537 60.54 -29.05 43.99
C LYS A 537 59.81 -27.86 43.37
N VAL A 538 58.98 -27.17 44.17
CA VAL A 538 58.11 -26.08 43.71
C VAL A 538 58.91 -24.84 43.41
N CYS A 539 59.42 -24.18 44.45
CA CYS A 539 60.06 -22.90 44.24
C CYS A 539 61.45 -23.05 43.63
N LYS A 540 61.98 -24.28 43.53
CA LYS A 540 63.40 -24.56 43.19
C LYS A 540 64.38 -23.82 44.09
N GLU A 541 63.85 -23.19 45.14
CA GLU A 541 64.65 -22.38 46.00
C GLU A 541 65.48 -23.27 46.85
N VAL A 542 66.60 -22.67 47.18
CA VAL A 542 67.48 -23.18 48.17
C VAL A 542 66.77 -23.06 49.50
N ILE A 543 66.32 -24.19 50.00
CA ILE A 543 65.80 -24.31 51.35
C ILE A 543 66.87 -24.99 52.18
N CYS A 544 66.97 -24.64 53.46
CA CYS A 544 67.76 -25.46 54.36
C CYS A 544 66.98 -26.74 54.67
N GLN A 545 67.69 -27.72 55.20
CA GLN A 545 67.16 -29.05 55.44
C GLN A 545 65.94 -29.07 56.38
N ASP A 546 65.85 -28.09 57.27
CA ASP A 546 64.84 -27.99 58.34
C ASP A 546 63.44 -27.58 57.87
N HIS A 547 63.25 -27.26 56.58
CA HIS A 547 61.98 -26.78 56.04
C HIS A 547 61.52 -27.62 54.84
N SER A 548 61.29 -28.94 54.97
CA SER A 548 60.84 -29.81 53.85
C SER A 548 59.80 -30.92 54.20
N HIS A 549 58.83 -31.17 53.30
CA HIS A 549 57.64 -32.07 53.30
C HIS A 549 57.39 -32.74 51.92
N TYR A 550 56.40 -33.65 51.71
CA TYR A 550 56.18 -34.35 50.41
C TYR A 550 54.74 -34.27 49.83
N CYS A 551 54.61 -34.18 48.49
CA CYS A 551 53.32 -33.99 47.77
C CYS A 551 52.53 -35.28 47.48
N LYS A 552 51.21 -35.32 47.75
CA LYS A 552 50.34 -36.50 47.44
C LYS A 552 50.20 -36.82 45.94
N ASN A 553 50.29 -35.82 45.05
CA ASN A 553 50.19 -36.04 43.59
C ASN A 553 51.52 -36.44 42.94
N CYS A 554 52.67 -35.92 43.41
CA CYS A 554 53.95 -36.08 42.70
C CYS A 554 55.13 -36.61 43.53
N GLY A 555 54.95 -36.85 44.84
CA GLY A 555 55.89 -37.56 45.70
C GLY A 555 57.22 -36.87 46.04
N LYS A 556 57.49 -35.62 45.64
CA LYS A 556 58.79 -34.94 45.90
C LYS A 556 58.75 -33.97 47.09
N ALA A 557 59.94 -33.61 47.58
CA ALA A 557 60.16 -32.69 48.69
C ALA A 557 59.75 -31.23 48.36
N ILE A 558 59.11 -30.56 49.32
CA ILE A 558 58.48 -29.23 49.24
C ILE A 558 58.63 -28.55 50.59
N CYS A 559 58.99 -27.27 50.68
CA CYS A 559 59.02 -26.61 51.99
C CYS A 559 57.64 -26.27 52.56
N ASP A 560 57.58 -25.99 53.86
CA ASP A 560 56.38 -25.71 54.66
C ASP A 560 55.50 -24.62 54.05
N ARG A 561 56.13 -23.60 53.43
CA ARG A 561 55.40 -22.53 52.73
C ARG A 561 54.66 -23.01 51.48
N HIS A 562 55.17 -24.04 50.81
CA HIS A 562 54.63 -24.52 49.54
C HIS A 562 53.79 -25.79 49.70
N LEU A 563 53.49 -26.17 50.95
CA LEU A 563 52.52 -27.20 51.30
C LEU A 563 51.13 -26.56 51.37
N VAL A 564 50.24 -26.95 50.47
CA VAL A 564 48.93 -26.30 50.33
C VAL A 564 47.83 -27.33 50.28
N GLN A 565 46.74 -27.06 51.00
CA GLN A 565 45.57 -27.91 51.06
C GLN A 565 44.61 -27.57 49.91
N CYS A 566 44.14 -28.58 49.17
CA CYS A 566 43.10 -28.38 48.16
C CYS A 566 41.80 -27.93 48.84
N GLU A 567 41.27 -26.77 48.47
CA GLU A 567 40.08 -26.21 49.12
C GLU A 567 38.77 -26.96 48.82
N HIS A 568 38.78 -27.87 47.85
CA HIS A 568 37.60 -28.66 47.48
C HIS A 568 37.62 -30.09 48.07
N CYS A 569 38.81 -30.72 48.18
CA CYS A 569 38.93 -32.09 48.69
C CYS A 569 39.73 -32.23 49.99
N HIS A 570 40.28 -31.12 50.50
CA HIS A 570 41.00 -31.00 51.77
C HIS A 570 42.30 -31.82 51.93
N GLU A 571 42.93 -32.24 50.82
CA GLU A 571 44.20 -32.99 50.83
C GLU A 571 45.42 -32.10 50.54
N TYR A 572 46.63 -32.48 51.01
CA TYR A 572 47.85 -31.67 50.87
C TYR A 572 48.64 -31.96 49.60
N PHE A 573 49.00 -30.89 48.89
CA PHE A 573 49.74 -30.93 47.65
C PHE A 573 50.84 -29.86 47.65
N CYS A 574 51.82 -30.03 46.78
CA CYS A 574 52.74 -28.96 46.47
C CYS A 574 52.01 -27.91 45.62
N GLU A 575 52.42 -26.64 45.71
CA GLU A 575 51.81 -25.57 44.91
C GLU A 575 51.72 -25.88 43.42
N ASP A 576 52.74 -26.50 42.83
CA ASP A 576 52.75 -26.89 41.40
C ASP A 576 51.66 -27.89 41.02
N CYS A 577 51.16 -28.67 41.98
CA CYS A 577 50.12 -29.67 41.76
C CYS A 577 48.72 -29.14 42.09
N LEU A 578 48.64 -27.92 42.63
CA LEU A 578 47.40 -27.19 42.75
C LEU A 578 47.30 -26.19 41.63
N ILE A 579 46.09 -26.07 41.12
CA ILE A 579 45.74 -25.18 40.06
C ILE A 579 44.84 -24.12 40.68
N THR A 580 45.17 -22.87 40.46
CA THR A 580 44.36 -21.75 40.94
C THR A 580 43.15 -21.58 40.03
N CYS A 581 41.95 -21.55 40.62
CA CYS A 581 40.75 -21.15 39.89
C CYS A 581 40.88 -19.69 39.47
N SER A 582 40.82 -19.40 38.17
CA SER A 582 41.06 -18.05 37.66
C SER A 582 39.97 -17.03 38.03
N GLU A 583 38.82 -17.47 38.53
CA GLU A 583 37.70 -16.59 38.93
C GLU A 583 37.73 -16.25 40.42
N CYS A 584 37.80 -17.24 41.30
CA CYS A 584 37.74 -17.01 42.75
C CYS A 584 39.08 -17.07 43.46
N GLY A 585 40.17 -17.39 42.74
CA GLY A 585 41.50 -17.51 43.32
C GLY A 585 41.71 -18.74 44.23
N LYS A 586 40.68 -19.56 44.47
CA LYS A 586 40.77 -20.78 45.28
C LYS A 586 41.76 -21.78 44.66
N ARG A 587 42.55 -22.46 45.49
CA ARG A 587 43.56 -23.44 45.02
C ARG A 587 43.02 -24.86 45.08
N ILE A 588 42.94 -25.53 43.94
CA ILE A 588 42.28 -26.83 43.79
C ILE A 588 43.17 -27.85 43.07
N CYS A 589 43.08 -29.12 43.42
CA CYS A 589 43.89 -30.16 42.79
C CYS A 589 43.43 -30.45 41.36
N SER A 590 44.32 -31.02 40.53
CA SER A 590 44.05 -31.35 39.13
C SER A 590 42.78 -32.20 38.89
N GLN A 591 42.35 -32.98 39.88
CA GLN A 591 41.14 -33.80 39.81
C GLN A 591 39.84 -32.99 40.02
N CYS A 592 39.90 -31.89 40.78
CA CYS A 592 38.76 -30.99 41.04
C CYS A 592 38.66 -29.83 40.04
N VAL A 593 39.64 -29.71 39.15
CA VAL A 593 39.71 -28.66 38.13
C VAL A 593 38.91 -29.05 36.90
N LYS A 594 38.19 -28.07 36.36
CA LYS A 594 37.63 -28.11 35.01
C LYS A 594 38.28 -27.01 34.19
N VAL A 595 38.49 -27.25 32.90
CA VAL A 595 39.07 -26.25 31.98
C VAL A 595 37.94 -25.61 31.18
N CYS A 596 37.92 -24.27 31.15
CA CYS A 596 37.06 -23.51 30.25
C CYS A 596 37.49 -23.78 28.81
N GLU A 597 36.64 -24.40 28.01
CA GLU A 597 36.97 -24.78 26.64
C GLU A 597 37.03 -23.60 25.65
N ILE A 598 36.87 -22.37 26.13
CA ILE A 598 36.95 -21.15 25.32
C ILE A 598 38.18 -20.32 25.70
N SER A 599 38.36 -20.04 26.99
CA SER A 599 39.52 -19.26 27.44
C SER A 599 40.72 -20.13 27.83
N ASN A 600 40.57 -21.47 27.83
CA ASN A 600 41.54 -22.44 28.35
C ASN A 600 41.94 -22.22 29.80
N GLU A 601 41.16 -21.44 30.54
CA GLU A 601 41.44 -21.16 31.94
C GLU A 601 40.91 -22.28 32.85
N THR A 602 41.60 -22.49 33.95
CA THR A 602 41.29 -23.51 34.93
C THR A 602 40.34 -22.97 35.99
N LEU A 603 39.26 -23.71 36.26
CA LEU A 603 38.14 -23.29 37.09
C LEU A 603 37.75 -24.37 38.09
N CYS A 604 37.24 -23.95 39.24
CA CYS A 604 36.56 -24.86 40.16
C CYS A 604 35.13 -25.17 39.68
N GLN A 605 34.53 -26.22 40.25
CA GLN A 605 33.20 -26.70 39.89
C GLN A 605 32.09 -25.65 40.07
N GLU A 606 32.26 -24.69 40.98
CA GLU A 606 31.29 -23.62 41.24
C GLU A 606 31.27 -22.53 40.15
N HIS A 607 32.40 -22.31 39.47
CA HIS A 607 32.58 -21.24 38.48
C HIS A 607 32.45 -21.72 37.03
N VAL A 608 32.20 -23.01 36.83
CA VAL A 608 31.87 -23.55 35.52
C VAL A 608 30.37 -23.63 35.30
N ALA A 609 29.97 -23.36 34.07
CA ALA A 609 28.63 -23.61 33.59
C ALA A 609 28.72 -24.11 32.14
N ARG A 610 27.68 -24.80 31.67
CA ARG A 610 27.63 -25.25 30.27
C ARG A 610 26.91 -24.22 29.43
N CYS A 611 27.52 -23.83 28.31
CA CYS A 611 26.82 -23.00 27.32
C CYS A 611 25.63 -23.80 26.76
N PHE A 612 24.43 -23.22 26.77
CA PHE A 612 23.23 -23.92 26.27
C PHE A 612 23.39 -24.38 24.80
N TYR A 613 24.06 -23.59 23.97
CA TYR A 613 24.14 -23.86 22.53
C TYR A 613 25.25 -24.85 22.12
N CYS A 614 26.49 -24.65 22.57
CA CYS A 614 27.62 -25.52 22.18
C CYS A 614 27.95 -26.60 23.22
N SER A 615 27.25 -26.62 24.36
CA SER A 615 27.46 -27.55 25.49
C SER A 615 28.83 -27.51 26.15
N LYS A 616 29.76 -26.70 25.63
CA LYS A 616 31.10 -26.48 26.17
C LYS A 616 31.05 -25.98 27.60
N ILE A 617 32.00 -26.45 28.42
CA ILE A 617 32.22 -25.96 29.78
C ILE A 617 32.91 -24.60 29.69
N VAL A 618 32.27 -23.56 30.24
CA VAL A 618 32.74 -22.18 30.19
C VAL A 618 32.67 -21.53 31.57
N LYS A 619 33.38 -20.41 31.74
CA LYS A 619 33.23 -19.56 32.92
C LYS A 619 31.79 -19.08 33.06
N ARG A 620 31.25 -19.08 34.27
CA ARG A 620 29.91 -18.52 34.52
C ARG A 620 29.86 -17.01 34.26
N SER A 621 30.95 -16.29 34.50
CA SER A 621 31.10 -14.84 34.28
C SER A 621 31.07 -14.42 32.80
N ILE A 622 31.45 -15.30 31.87
CA ILE A 622 31.45 -15.03 30.41
C ILE A 622 30.17 -15.51 29.72
N LEU A 623 29.20 -16.02 30.49
CA LEU A 623 27.89 -16.35 29.99
C LEU A 623 27.04 -15.08 29.91
N ASN A 624 26.52 -14.84 28.71
CA ASN A 624 25.50 -13.85 28.48
C ASN A 624 24.13 -14.50 28.51
N THR A 625 23.11 -13.76 28.92
CA THR A 625 21.72 -14.18 28.81
C THR A 625 21.17 -13.75 27.45
N CYS A 626 20.75 -14.72 26.63
CA CYS A 626 20.07 -14.44 25.38
C CYS A 626 18.67 -13.86 25.65
N LEU A 627 18.11 -13.12 24.68
CA LEU A 627 16.70 -12.68 24.69
C LEU A 627 15.68 -13.81 25.01
N CYS A 628 15.98 -15.08 24.72
CA CYS A 628 15.12 -16.22 25.08
C CYS A 628 15.32 -16.75 26.51
N GLY A 629 16.09 -16.05 27.35
CA GLY A 629 16.38 -16.41 28.74
C GLY A 629 17.50 -17.45 28.93
N LYS A 630 18.07 -17.99 27.85
CA LYS A 630 19.10 -19.05 27.92
C LYS A 630 20.51 -18.47 28.03
N SER A 631 21.35 -19.06 28.89
CA SER A 631 22.75 -18.67 29.06
C SER A 631 23.66 -19.23 27.96
N ILE A 632 24.37 -18.34 27.26
CA ILE A 632 25.26 -18.67 26.13
C ILE A 632 26.63 -18.03 26.31
N CYS A 633 27.70 -18.68 25.83
CA CYS A 633 29.04 -18.11 25.91
C CYS A 633 29.24 -16.96 24.90
N LEU A 634 30.24 -16.12 25.14
CA LEU A 634 30.59 -14.98 24.27
C LEU A 634 30.74 -15.38 22.79
N GLY A 635 31.41 -16.51 22.50
CA GLY A 635 31.60 -17.01 21.13
C GLY A 635 30.33 -17.55 20.45
N CYS A 636 29.27 -17.85 21.21
CA CYS A 636 27.95 -18.21 20.68
C CYS A 636 26.95 -17.05 20.72
N SER A 637 27.39 -15.87 21.17
CA SER A 637 26.57 -14.69 21.33
C SER A 637 26.79 -13.69 20.20
N MET A 638 25.71 -13.12 19.69
CA MET A 638 25.74 -12.02 18.73
C MET A 638 24.92 -10.86 19.29
N LYS A 639 25.29 -9.61 18.99
CA LYS A 639 24.49 -8.45 19.38
C LYS A 639 23.57 -8.05 18.23
N CYS A 640 22.30 -7.79 18.54
CA CYS A 640 21.37 -7.17 17.59
C CYS A 640 21.92 -5.81 17.15
N ASP A 641 22.03 -5.54 15.85
CA ASP A 641 22.57 -4.24 15.39
C ASP A 641 21.64 -3.06 15.70
N TYR A 642 20.36 -3.33 15.99
CA TYR A 642 19.36 -2.31 16.36
C TYR A 642 19.31 -2.05 17.87
N CYS A 643 18.87 -3.02 18.68
CA CYS A 643 18.68 -2.84 20.13
C CYS A 643 19.88 -3.23 21.00
N ARG A 644 20.97 -3.73 20.40
CA ARG A 644 22.18 -4.22 21.10
C ARG A 644 22.00 -5.42 22.04
N GLU A 645 20.78 -5.95 22.16
CA GLU A 645 20.47 -7.19 22.90
C GLU A 645 21.28 -8.39 22.42
N ILE A 646 21.55 -9.31 23.35
CA ILE A 646 22.36 -10.50 23.10
C ILE A 646 21.49 -11.66 22.58
N LEU A 647 21.93 -12.25 21.48
CA LEU A 647 21.22 -13.27 20.72
C LEU A 647 22.05 -14.54 20.59
N CYS A 648 21.42 -15.69 20.80
CA CYS A 648 21.96 -16.99 20.41
C CYS A 648 21.73 -17.23 18.91
N LYS A 649 22.40 -18.24 18.36
CA LYS A 649 22.26 -18.66 16.95
C LYS A 649 20.81 -18.96 16.52
N ASN A 650 19.90 -19.28 17.43
CA ASN A 650 18.49 -19.52 17.11
C ASN A 650 17.62 -18.25 17.18
N CYS A 651 18.04 -17.22 17.93
CA CYS A 651 17.31 -15.95 18.07
C CYS A 651 17.84 -14.87 17.13
N VAL A 652 19.00 -15.10 16.53
CA VAL A 652 19.58 -14.21 15.51
C VAL A 652 19.04 -14.57 14.14
N LYS A 653 18.68 -13.54 13.40
CA LYS A 653 18.38 -13.61 11.97
C LYS A 653 19.28 -12.59 11.26
N PHE A 654 19.63 -12.87 10.02
CA PHE A 654 20.49 -12.00 9.23
C PHE A 654 19.66 -11.28 8.20
N CYS A 655 19.85 -9.96 8.09
CA CYS A 655 19.25 -9.22 7.00
C CYS A 655 19.90 -9.63 5.68
N ASN A 656 19.10 -9.96 4.68
CA ASN A 656 19.58 -10.36 3.35
C ASN A 656 20.36 -9.25 2.63
N TYR A 657 20.22 -7.98 3.05
CA TYR A 657 20.80 -6.82 2.37
C TYR A 657 22.08 -6.30 3.03
N CYS A 658 22.11 -6.11 4.35
CA CYS A 658 23.33 -5.67 5.04
C CYS A 658 24.13 -6.82 5.67
N HIS A 659 23.60 -8.05 5.66
CA HIS A 659 24.17 -9.24 6.30
C HIS A 659 24.47 -9.09 7.80
N LYS A 660 23.86 -8.08 8.44
CA LYS A 660 24.01 -7.85 9.88
C LYS A 660 22.98 -8.65 10.70
N PRO A 661 23.32 -9.00 11.95
CA PRO A 661 22.45 -9.75 12.85
C PRO A 661 21.37 -8.88 13.50
N PHE A 662 20.13 -9.37 13.53
CA PHE A 662 18.98 -8.76 14.19
C PHE A 662 18.19 -9.80 14.99
N CYS A 663 17.46 -9.34 16.01
CA CYS A 663 16.50 -10.19 16.71
C CYS A 663 15.19 -10.29 15.91
N ILE A 664 14.35 -11.27 16.26
CA ILE A 664 13.07 -11.51 15.57
C ILE A 664 12.12 -10.30 15.58
N ASN A 665 12.21 -9.44 16.61
CA ASN A 665 11.38 -8.23 16.72
C ASN A 665 11.88 -7.06 15.85
N HIS A 666 13.12 -7.13 15.34
CA HIS A 666 13.74 -6.06 14.55
C HIS A 666 14.08 -6.50 13.12
N ILE A 667 13.49 -7.60 12.67
CA ILE A 667 13.61 -8.12 11.31
C ILE A 667 12.22 -8.48 10.78
N ASN A 668 11.94 -8.08 9.55
CA ASN A 668 10.69 -8.34 8.85
C ASN A 668 10.94 -9.34 7.72
N GLU A 669 10.03 -10.27 7.51
CA GLU A 669 10.07 -11.22 6.40
C GLU A 669 9.16 -10.75 5.27
N CYS A 670 9.68 -10.72 4.03
CA CYS A 670 8.87 -10.46 2.85
C CYS A 670 7.94 -11.64 2.59
N GLN A 671 6.62 -11.41 2.56
CA GLN A 671 5.63 -12.48 2.40
C GLN A 671 5.66 -13.16 1.02
N ILE A 672 6.30 -12.57 0.01
CA ILE A 672 6.39 -13.15 -1.34
C ILE A 672 7.63 -14.00 -1.53
N CYS A 673 8.81 -13.55 -1.07
CA CYS A 673 10.07 -14.24 -1.32
C CYS A 673 10.75 -14.81 -0.07
N GLY A 674 10.22 -14.55 1.12
CA GLY A 674 10.82 -14.95 2.40
C GLY A 674 12.11 -14.19 2.75
N ALA A 675 12.49 -13.16 1.99
CA ALA A 675 13.69 -12.38 2.28
C ALA A 675 13.54 -11.61 3.60
N LEU A 676 14.56 -11.66 4.45
CA LEU A 676 14.57 -11.02 5.76
C LEU A 676 15.22 -9.62 5.70
N THR A 677 14.51 -8.62 6.22
CA THR A 677 14.85 -7.20 6.09
C THR A 677 14.87 -6.54 7.47
N CYS A 678 15.96 -5.84 7.82
CA CYS A 678 16.03 -5.18 9.12
C CYS A 678 15.20 -3.90 9.18
N LEU A 679 14.87 -3.44 10.40
CA LEU A 679 14.10 -2.22 10.60
C LEU A 679 14.74 -0.94 10.02
N TYR A 680 16.08 -0.88 9.91
CA TYR A 680 16.75 0.27 9.28
C TYR A 680 16.43 0.37 7.78
N HIS A 681 16.41 -0.77 7.08
CA HIS A 681 15.98 -0.83 5.67
C HIS A 681 14.46 -0.75 5.50
N PHE A 682 13.70 -0.97 6.58
CA PHE A 682 12.24 -0.84 6.61
C PHE A 682 11.78 0.61 6.80
N LYS A 683 12.34 1.33 7.80
CA LYS A 683 11.92 2.70 8.16
C LYS A 683 12.74 3.80 7.49
N GLY A 684 13.98 3.51 7.08
CA GLY A 684 14.87 4.51 6.50
C GLY A 684 14.55 4.76 5.04
N ASN A 685 14.26 6.01 4.68
CA ASN A 685 14.23 6.53 3.30
C ASN A 685 15.57 6.41 2.54
N ILE A 686 16.53 5.66 3.07
CA ILE A 686 17.80 5.35 2.42
C ILE A 686 17.54 4.15 1.50
N LYS A 687 17.01 4.44 0.30
CA LYS A 687 16.69 3.45 -0.75
C LYS A 687 15.82 2.30 -0.24
N GLY A 688 14.60 2.64 0.20
CA GLY A 688 13.65 1.73 0.83
C GLY A 688 13.51 0.42 0.06
N HIS A 689 13.76 -0.70 0.73
CA HIS A 689 13.73 -2.04 0.14
C HIS A 689 12.42 -2.78 0.42
N THR A 690 11.47 -2.17 1.11
CA THR A 690 10.16 -2.75 1.38
C THR A 690 9.06 -1.71 1.19
N LYS A 691 8.00 -2.09 0.46
CA LYS A 691 6.78 -1.29 0.26
C LYS A 691 5.56 -2.10 0.66
N PHE A 692 4.47 -1.42 1.01
CA PHE A 692 3.17 -2.07 1.20
C PHE A 692 2.51 -2.28 -0.16
N CYS A 693 1.91 -3.45 -0.36
CA CYS A 693 1.02 -3.66 -1.50
C CYS A 693 -0.24 -2.81 -1.32
N ILE A 694 -0.50 -1.87 -2.22
CA ILE A 694 -1.74 -1.08 -2.20
C ILE A 694 -2.99 -1.98 -2.26
N TYR A 695 -2.89 -3.16 -2.87
CA TYR A 695 -4.03 -4.07 -3.07
C TYR A 695 -4.19 -5.17 -2.00
N GLY A 696 -3.17 -5.42 -1.18
CA GLY A 696 -3.19 -6.55 -0.24
C GLY A 696 -2.76 -6.21 1.18
N TYR A 697 -2.28 -4.98 1.43
CA TYR A 697 -1.68 -4.55 2.70
C TYR A 697 -0.50 -5.42 3.20
N GLU A 698 -0.04 -6.37 2.38
CA GLU A 698 1.11 -7.22 2.64
C GLU A 698 2.43 -6.47 2.44
N LEU A 699 3.43 -6.92 3.18
CA LEU A 699 4.72 -6.27 3.32
C LEU A 699 5.73 -6.95 2.37
N ILE A 700 6.23 -6.20 1.39
CA ILE A 700 6.89 -6.77 0.21
C ILE A 700 8.23 -6.10 -0.03
N CYS A 701 9.24 -6.86 -0.43
CA CYS A 701 10.51 -6.27 -0.82
C CYS A 701 10.46 -5.61 -2.20
N ASN A 702 11.34 -4.65 -2.47
CA ASN A 702 11.42 -3.95 -3.76
C ASN A 702 11.65 -4.88 -4.95
N ASP A 703 12.41 -5.96 -4.78
CA ASP A 703 12.64 -6.92 -5.86
C ASP A 703 11.37 -7.70 -6.24
N CYS A 704 10.39 -7.72 -5.33
CA CYS A 704 9.06 -8.28 -5.53
C CYS A 704 8.02 -7.23 -5.94
N VAL A 705 8.40 -5.95 -6.00
CA VAL A 705 7.58 -4.85 -6.49
C VAL A 705 7.95 -4.58 -7.95
N ARG A 706 6.93 -4.38 -8.77
CA ARG A 706 7.06 -4.11 -10.20
C ARG A 706 6.05 -3.01 -10.56
N ALA A 707 6.46 -2.06 -11.39
CA ALA A 707 5.56 -1.00 -11.86
C ALA A 707 4.63 -1.54 -12.94
N CYS A 708 3.33 -1.23 -12.83
CA CYS A 708 2.38 -1.46 -13.89
C CYS A 708 2.79 -0.64 -15.12
N SER A 709 2.92 -1.30 -16.27
CA SER A 709 3.31 -0.64 -17.53
C SER A 709 2.25 0.35 -18.04
N ASN A 710 1.02 0.26 -17.54
CA ASN A 710 -0.11 1.07 -18.00
C ASN A 710 -0.38 2.31 -17.11
N CYS A 711 -0.34 2.17 -15.78
CA CYS A 711 -0.61 3.28 -14.85
C CYS A 711 0.61 3.73 -14.03
N GLY A 712 1.76 3.05 -14.14
CA GLY A 712 2.97 3.35 -13.37
C GLY A 712 2.91 2.93 -11.89
N ILE A 713 1.73 2.57 -11.37
CA ILE A 713 1.57 2.14 -9.97
C ILE A 713 2.37 0.88 -9.73
N GLU A 714 3.20 0.92 -8.69
CA GLU A 714 3.99 -0.20 -8.22
C GLU A 714 3.14 -1.19 -7.42
N THR A 715 3.12 -2.45 -7.84
CA THR A 715 2.38 -3.52 -7.17
C THR A 715 3.24 -4.76 -6.98
N CYS A 716 2.75 -5.67 -6.15
CA CYS A 716 3.42 -6.94 -5.91
C CYS A 716 3.24 -7.90 -7.08
N LYS A 717 4.18 -8.83 -7.27
CA LYS A 717 4.09 -9.85 -8.33
C LYS A 717 2.79 -10.68 -8.30
N HIS A 718 2.16 -10.90 -7.15
CA HIS A 718 0.87 -11.62 -7.08
C HIS A 718 -0.30 -10.80 -7.63
N HIS A 719 -0.23 -9.46 -7.54
CA HIS A 719 -1.23 -8.54 -8.09
C HIS A 719 -0.81 -8.00 -9.46
N MET A 720 0.09 -8.70 -10.14
CA MET A 720 0.52 -8.40 -11.50
C MET A 720 0.16 -9.53 -12.45
N TYR A 721 -0.25 -9.13 -13.64
CA TYR A 721 -0.60 -10.03 -14.72
C TYR A 721 0.20 -9.65 -15.97
N THR A 722 0.44 -10.64 -16.83
CA THR A 722 1.08 -10.39 -18.11
C THR A 722 0.00 -10.24 -19.17
N CYS A 723 -0.02 -9.12 -19.89
CA CYS A 723 -0.91 -8.93 -21.03
C CYS A 723 -0.58 -9.99 -22.10
N SER A 724 -1.56 -10.79 -22.48
CA SER A 724 -1.40 -11.84 -23.49
C SER A 724 -1.06 -11.32 -24.89
N LYS A 725 -1.22 -10.02 -25.14
CA LYS A 725 -0.92 -9.39 -26.43
C LYS A 725 0.46 -8.73 -26.46
N CYS A 726 0.69 -7.69 -25.63
CA CYS A 726 1.97 -6.97 -25.64
C CYS A 726 3.05 -7.56 -24.72
N GLY A 727 2.70 -8.52 -23.84
CA GLY A 727 3.65 -9.07 -22.87
C GLY A 727 3.96 -8.15 -21.68
N ASN A 728 3.37 -6.96 -21.63
CA ASN A 728 3.59 -6.01 -20.54
C ASN A 728 2.98 -6.50 -19.22
N LEU A 729 3.63 -6.15 -18.11
CA LEU A 729 3.11 -6.41 -16.77
C LEU A 729 2.13 -5.31 -16.36
N ILE A 730 0.92 -5.70 -15.94
CA ILE A 730 -0.18 -4.81 -15.57
C ILE A 730 -0.76 -5.17 -14.20
N CYS A 731 -1.26 -4.17 -13.47
CA CYS A 731 -1.94 -4.38 -12.19
C CYS A 731 -3.39 -4.84 -12.37
N ASN A 732 -4.02 -5.27 -11.28
CA ASN A 732 -5.41 -5.75 -11.26
C ASN A 732 -6.43 -4.71 -11.79
N ASN A 733 -6.18 -3.41 -11.62
CA ASN A 733 -7.06 -2.35 -12.12
C ASN A 733 -6.84 -2.01 -13.61
N CYS A 734 -5.70 -2.40 -14.18
CA CYS A 734 -5.37 -2.16 -15.58
C CYS A 734 -5.57 -3.39 -16.45
N MET A 735 -6.14 -4.46 -15.89
CA MET A 735 -6.42 -5.70 -16.60
C MET A 735 -7.90 -5.85 -16.92
N GLU A 736 -8.13 -6.40 -18.10
CA GLU A 736 -9.42 -6.86 -18.59
C GLU A 736 -9.28 -8.33 -19.00
N LYS A 737 -10.39 -9.07 -19.03
CA LYS A 737 -10.41 -10.45 -19.53
C LYS A 737 -11.24 -10.50 -20.80
N CYS A 738 -10.64 -11.00 -21.89
CA CYS A 738 -11.40 -11.20 -23.12
C CYS A 738 -12.62 -12.09 -22.86
N LYS A 739 -13.83 -11.63 -23.23
CA LYS A 739 -15.07 -12.39 -22.97
C LYS A 739 -15.08 -13.78 -23.60
N ILE A 740 -14.36 -14.00 -24.71
CA ILE A 740 -14.28 -15.28 -25.43
C ILE A 740 -13.18 -16.18 -24.86
N CYS A 741 -11.90 -15.85 -25.04
CA CYS A 741 -10.80 -16.75 -24.65
C CYS A 741 -10.36 -16.64 -23.19
N LYS A 742 -10.92 -15.69 -22.42
CA LYS A 742 -10.58 -15.40 -21.02
C LYS A 742 -9.11 -15.01 -20.76
N LYS A 743 -8.30 -14.85 -21.80
CA LYS A 743 -6.93 -14.32 -21.68
C LYS A 743 -6.95 -12.89 -21.13
N ILE A 744 -5.96 -12.57 -20.32
CA ILE A 744 -5.78 -11.25 -19.72
C ILE A 744 -5.19 -10.29 -20.75
N ILE A 745 -5.74 -9.08 -20.84
CA ILE A 745 -5.33 -8.01 -21.75
C ILE A 745 -5.27 -6.70 -20.99
N CYS A 746 -4.31 -5.83 -21.32
CA CYS A 746 -4.23 -4.50 -20.72
C CYS A 746 -5.27 -3.57 -21.34
N ASN A 747 -5.73 -2.57 -20.58
CA ASN A 747 -6.75 -1.62 -21.07
C ASN A 747 -6.36 -0.92 -22.39
N SER A 748 -5.07 -0.75 -22.65
CA SER A 748 -4.56 -0.20 -23.92
C SER A 748 -4.65 -1.16 -25.11
N ASP A 749 -4.64 -2.48 -24.87
CA ASP A 749 -4.81 -3.52 -25.89
C ASP A 749 -6.25 -4.05 -25.98
N THR A 750 -7.09 -3.72 -24.99
CA THR A 750 -8.50 -4.07 -24.96
C THR A 750 -9.25 -3.26 -26.01
N ILE A 751 -10.06 -3.96 -26.81
CA ILE A 751 -11.05 -3.31 -27.68
C ILE A 751 -12.44 -3.69 -27.19
N TYR A 752 -13.32 -2.70 -27.14
CA TYR A 752 -14.71 -2.89 -26.77
C TYR A 752 -15.56 -3.11 -28.03
N CYS A 753 -16.41 -4.15 -27.99
CA CYS A 753 -17.39 -4.36 -29.05
C CYS A 753 -18.41 -3.22 -29.01
N SER A 754 -18.58 -2.50 -30.13
CA SER A 754 -19.54 -1.40 -30.24
C SER A 754 -21.01 -1.82 -30.11
N TYR A 755 -21.30 -3.12 -30.07
CA TYR A 755 -22.66 -3.66 -29.92
C TYR A 755 -22.93 -4.16 -28.50
N CYS A 756 -22.12 -5.09 -27.97
CA CYS A 756 -22.37 -5.69 -26.65
C CYS A 756 -21.57 -5.06 -25.49
N GLY A 757 -20.72 -4.05 -25.76
CA GLY A 757 -19.89 -3.38 -24.76
C GLY A 757 -18.81 -4.26 -24.11
N GLY A 758 -18.69 -5.53 -24.49
CA GLY A 758 -17.70 -6.45 -23.90
C GLY A 758 -16.26 -6.11 -24.29
N SER A 759 -15.31 -6.44 -23.41
CA SER A 759 -13.87 -6.37 -23.66
C SER A 759 -13.37 -7.61 -24.42
N PHE A 760 -12.64 -7.41 -25.51
CA PHE A 760 -12.11 -8.47 -26.36
C PHE A 760 -10.65 -8.22 -26.72
N CYS A 761 -9.90 -9.31 -26.96
CA CYS A 761 -8.61 -9.21 -27.61
C CYS A 761 -8.78 -9.09 -29.13
N TRP A 762 -7.73 -8.64 -29.82
CA TRP A 762 -7.71 -8.42 -31.27
C TRP A 762 -8.03 -9.67 -32.10
N GLU A 763 -7.80 -10.86 -31.57
CA GLU A 763 -8.10 -12.13 -32.26
C GLU A 763 -9.61 -12.42 -32.31
N HIS A 764 -10.39 -11.91 -31.35
CA HIS A 764 -11.83 -12.20 -31.21
C HIS A 764 -12.72 -11.00 -31.53
N ILE A 765 -12.15 -9.97 -32.15
CA ILE A 765 -12.86 -8.77 -32.54
C ILE A 765 -12.48 -8.40 -33.96
N GLN A 766 -13.47 -8.07 -34.76
CA GLN A 766 -13.28 -7.76 -36.17
C GLN A 766 -13.86 -6.38 -36.47
N ARG A 767 -13.15 -5.62 -37.31
CA ARG A 767 -13.62 -4.32 -37.78
C ARG A 767 -14.67 -4.55 -38.87
N CYS A 768 -15.88 -4.03 -38.68
CA CYS A 768 -16.93 -4.09 -39.68
C CYS A 768 -16.51 -3.23 -40.89
N GLU A 769 -16.50 -3.81 -42.09
CA GLU A 769 -16.05 -3.08 -43.29
C GLU A 769 -17.05 -1.97 -43.70
N ILE A 770 -18.31 -2.06 -43.29
CA ILE A 770 -19.37 -1.11 -43.67
C ILE A 770 -19.33 0.15 -42.79
N CYS A 771 -19.33 0.01 -41.45
CA CYS A 771 -19.34 1.15 -40.51
C CYS A 771 -18.00 1.43 -39.84
N THR A 772 -17.00 0.58 -40.05
CA THR A 772 -15.65 0.67 -39.47
C THR A 772 -15.54 0.47 -37.95
N ASN A 773 -16.67 0.21 -37.26
CA ASN A 773 -16.72 -0.12 -35.85
C ASN A 773 -16.18 -1.54 -35.58
N TYR A 774 -15.65 -1.77 -34.37
CA TYR A 774 -15.20 -3.10 -33.95
C TYR A 774 -16.35 -3.88 -33.31
N CYS A 775 -16.56 -5.11 -33.78
CA CYS A 775 -17.59 -6.00 -33.24
C CYS A 775 -16.99 -7.37 -32.93
N CYS A 776 -17.48 -8.02 -31.87
CA CYS A 776 -17.06 -9.38 -31.58
C CYS A 776 -17.64 -10.35 -32.62
N GLU A 777 -17.04 -11.53 -32.79
CA GLU A 777 -17.49 -12.52 -33.77
C GLU A 777 -18.97 -12.92 -33.60
N ASN A 778 -19.47 -12.96 -32.35
CA ASN A 778 -20.87 -13.26 -32.05
C ASN A 778 -21.85 -12.14 -32.46
N ASP A 779 -21.33 -10.96 -32.77
CA ASP A 779 -22.10 -9.80 -33.23
C ASP A 779 -21.98 -9.55 -34.73
N PHE A 780 -21.35 -10.48 -35.46
CA PHE A 780 -21.45 -10.58 -36.92
C PHE A 780 -22.57 -11.55 -37.31
N LEU A 781 -23.35 -11.15 -38.30
CA LEU A 781 -24.41 -11.98 -38.86
C LEU A 781 -24.19 -12.12 -40.36
N LYS A 782 -24.42 -13.33 -40.87
CA LYS A 782 -24.45 -13.62 -42.30
C LYS A 782 -25.85 -13.32 -42.84
N CYS A 783 -25.94 -12.46 -43.86
CA CYS A 783 -27.21 -12.12 -44.47
C CYS A 783 -27.85 -13.34 -45.14
N SER A 784 -29.08 -13.67 -44.77
CA SER A 784 -29.84 -14.74 -45.39
C SER A 784 -30.13 -14.47 -46.85
N SER A 785 -30.05 -13.23 -47.37
CA SER A 785 -30.31 -12.87 -48.77
C SER A 785 -29.03 -12.82 -49.61
N CYS A 786 -28.10 -11.92 -49.31
CA CYS A 786 -26.86 -11.75 -50.06
C CYS A 786 -25.69 -12.61 -49.57
N GLU A 787 -25.84 -13.33 -48.45
CA GLU A 787 -24.79 -14.13 -47.82
C GLU A 787 -23.57 -13.35 -47.33
N GLU A 788 -23.57 -12.03 -47.42
CA GLU A 788 -22.51 -11.18 -46.88
C GLU A 788 -22.56 -11.12 -45.36
N ILE A 789 -21.38 -11.05 -44.75
CA ILE A 789 -21.21 -10.97 -43.29
C ILE A 789 -21.06 -9.49 -42.92
N SER A 790 -21.90 -9.01 -42.01
CA SER A 790 -21.80 -7.64 -41.48
C SER A 790 -22.17 -7.61 -40.00
N CYS A 791 -21.79 -6.55 -39.28
CA CYS A 791 -22.16 -6.44 -37.86
C CYS A 791 -23.68 -6.27 -37.68
N LYS A 792 -24.20 -6.64 -36.51
CA LYS A 792 -25.62 -6.57 -36.13
C LYS A 792 -26.28 -5.20 -36.35
N LEU A 793 -25.53 -4.10 -36.26
CA LEU A 793 -26.04 -2.75 -36.54
C LEU A 793 -26.57 -2.59 -37.98
N HIS A 794 -26.08 -3.41 -38.91
CA HIS A 794 -26.55 -3.44 -40.29
C HIS A 794 -27.68 -4.45 -40.52
N PHE A 795 -28.32 -4.95 -39.47
CA PHE A 795 -29.52 -5.77 -39.56
C PHE A 795 -30.69 -5.00 -38.92
N PRO A 796 -31.62 -4.43 -39.72
CA PRO A 796 -32.73 -3.63 -39.20
C PRO A 796 -33.68 -4.42 -38.28
N SER A 797 -33.60 -5.76 -38.31
CA SER A 797 -34.38 -6.67 -37.50
C SER A 797 -33.65 -8.01 -37.38
N MET A 798 -33.43 -8.50 -36.15
CA MET A 798 -32.80 -9.81 -35.91
C MET A 798 -33.60 -10.98 -36.52
N TRP A 799 -34.89 -10.77 -36.82
CA TRP A 799 -35.82 -11.82 -37.28
C TRP A 799 -35.73 -12.08 -38.78
N LYS A 800 -35.51 -11.03 -39.58
CA LYS A 800 -35.52 -11.17 -41.04
C LYS A 800 -34.25 -11.84 -41.58
N LYS A 801 -33.19 -11.96 -40.76
CA LYS A 801 -31.83 -12.37 -41.16
C LYS A 801 -31.32 -11.62 -42.42
N SER A 802 -31.97 -10.53 -42.85
CA SER A 802 -31.58 -9.73 -44.01
C SER A 802 -30.79 -8.51 -43.56
N CYS A 803 -29.68 -8.20 -44.24
CA CYS A 803 -28.94 -6.98 -43.98
C CYS A 803 -29.75 -5.76 -44.46
N SER A 804 -29.42 -4.58 -43.97
CA SER A 804 -30.11 -3.32 -44.27
C SER A 804 -30.18 -3.04 -45.76
N THR A 805 -29.14 -3.41 -46.51
CA THR A 805 -29.09 -3.29 -47.97
C THR A 805 -30.11 -4.18 -48.67
N CYS A 806 -30.23 -5.44 -48.24
CA CYS A 806 -31.23 -6.36 -48.78
C CYS A 806 -32.65 -6.05 -48.30
N ASN A 807 -32.80 -5.33 -47.19
CA ASN A 807 -34.09 -4.98 -46.61
C ASN A 807 -34.64 -3.66 -47.18
N ASN A 808 -33.76 -2.79 -47.70
CA ASN A 808 -34.08 -1.50 -48.30
C ASN A 808 -33.83 -1.53 -49.82
N LEU A 809 -34.22 -2.62 -50.50
CA LEU A 809 -34.15 -2.68 -51.95
C LEU A 809 -35.28 -1.83 -52.54
N ASN A 810 -34.96 -0.97 -53.50
CA ASN A 810 -35.91 -0.15 -54.24
C ASN A 810 -36.14 -0.76 -55.62
N GLU A 811 -37.38 -0.75 -56.10
CA GLU A 811 -37.72 -1.19 -57.45
C GLU A 811 -37.03 -0.31 -58.50
N ILE A 812 -36.57 -0.92 -59.58
CA ILE A 812 -35.91 -0.23 -60.70
C ILE A 812 -36.51 -0.70 -62.02
N GLU A 813 -36.66 0.23 -62.96
CA GLU A 813 -37.22 -0.03 -64.28
C GLU A 813 -36.35 -1.02 -65.09
N SER A 814 -37.02 -1.86 -65.89
CA SER A 814 -36.48 -3.05 -66.56
C SER A 814 -35.41 -2.81 -67.63
N ASN A 815 -35.01 -1.55 -67.89
CA ASN A 815 -34.07 -1.17 -68.96
C ASN A 815 -32.62 -0.94 -68.48
N LEU A 816 -32.25 -1.35 -67.27
CA LEU A 816 -30.87 -1.23 -66.79
C LEU A 816 -29.95 -2.29 -67.42
N ASN A 817 -29.10 -1.85 -68.35
CA ASN A 817 -27.95 -2.60 -68.85
C ASN A 817 -26.93 -2.77 -67.70
N PHE A 818 -27.08 -3.83 -66.91
CA PHE A 818 -26.03 -4.25 -65.98
C PHE A 818 -24.95 -4.99 -66.77
N GLU A 819 -23.70 -4.50 -66.71
CA GLU A 819 -22.54 -5.25 -67.17
C GLU A 819 -22.28 -6.42 -66.21
N ILE A 820 -22.94 -7.54 -66.47
CA ILE A 820 -22.77 -8.78 -65.72
C ILE A 820 -21.61 -9.52 -66.35
N GLN A 821 -20.51 -9.66 -65.62
CA GLN A 821 -19.27 -10.25 -66.14
C GLN A 821 -19.31 -11.78 -66.27
N ASN A 822 -20.47 -12.41 -66.02
CA ASN A 822 -20.59 -13.86 -65.95
C ASN A 822 -21.64 -14.39 -66.94
N ASP A 823 -21.16 -14.89 -68.08
CA ASP A 823 -22.01 -15.33 -69.20
C ASP A 823 -22.95 -16.48 -68.84
N LYS A 824 -22.63 -17.25 -67.79
CA LYS A 824 -23.36 -18.46 -67.39
C LYS A 824 -24.85 -18.21 -67.07
N TYR A 825 -25.22 -17.01 -66.66
CA TYR A 825 -26.58 -16.68 -66.23
C TYR A 825 -27.31 -15.68 -67.14
N LEU A 826 -26.68 -15.22 -68.22
CA LEU A 826 -27.21 -14.16 -69.09
C LEU A 826 -28.61 -14.47 -69.64
N GLU A 827 -28.82 -15.68 -70.14
CA GLU A 827 -30.12 -16.12 -70.69
C GLU A 827 -31.23 -16.15 -69.62
N GLU A 828 -30.90 -16.49 -68.38
CA GLU A 828 -31.87 -16.53 -67.28
C GLU A 828 -32.19 -15.13 -66.75
N ILE A 829 -31.21 -14.24 -66.78
CA ILE A 829 -31.32 -12.84 -66.34
C ILE A 829 -32.22 -12.05 -67.29
N LYS A 830 -32.17 -12.33 -68.60
CA LYS A 830 -33.08 -11.74 -69.61
C LYS A 830 -34.56 -12.03 -69.33
N LEU A 831 -34.87 -13.10 -68.58
CA LEU A 831 -36.25 -13.49 -68.25
C LEU A 831 -36.83 -12.75 -67.04
N ILE A 832 -36.04 -11.90 -66.37
CA ILE A 832 -36.46 -11.16 -65.19
C ILE A 832 -37.13 -9.86 -65.62
N SER A 833 -38.41 -9.72 -65.31
CA SER A 833 -39.18 -8.51 -65.62
C SER A 833 -39.16 -7.46 -64.51
N HIS A 834 -38.77 -7.83 -63.29
CA HIS A 834 -38.77 -6.95 -62.12
C HIS A 834 -37.44 -7.03 -61.38
N TRP A 835 -36.82 -5.88 -61.17
CA TRP A 835 -35.55 -5.71 -60.47
C TRP A 835 -35.73 -4.83 -59.25
N GLU A 836 -35.01 -5.18 -58.19
CA GLU A 836 -34.87 -4.39 -56.97
C GLU A 836 -33.38 -4.12 -56.73
N PHE A 837 -33.01 -2.94 -56.26
CA PHE A 837 -31.64 -2.52 -56.00
C PHE A 837 -31.47 -1.88 -54.64
N GLY A 838 -30.39 -2.23 -53.96
CA GLY A 838 -29.95 -1.56 -52.75
C GLY A 838 -28.45 -1.44 -52.72
N THR A 839 -27.96 -0.43 -52.00
CA THR A 839 -26.52 -0.21 -51.88
C THR A 839 -26.13 0.23 -50.48
N ASN A 840 -24.92 -0.13 -50.07
CA ASN A 840 -24.24 0.40 -48.88
C ASN A 840 -22.80 0.82 -49.26
N PRO A 841 -21.98 1.35 -48.35
CA PRO A 841 -20.60 1.74 -48.65
C PRO A 841 -19.75 0.67 -49.35
N LEU A 842 -19.97 -0.62 -49.07
CA LEU A 842 -19.15 -1.72 -49.58
C LEU A 842 -19.79 -2.53 -50.71
N TYR A 843 -21.12 -2.69 -50.69
CA TYR A 843 -21.83 -3.61 -51.57
C TYR A 843 -22.94 -2.89 -52.37
N LYS A 844 -23.14 -3.35 -53.61
CA LYS A 844 -24.38 -3.17 -54.37
C LYS A 844 -25.08 -4.53 -54.41
N VAL A 845 -26.35 -4.58 -54.04
CA VAL A 845 -27.19 -5.78 -54.14
C VAL A 845 -28.28 -5.52 -55.15
N ILE A 846 -28.29 -6.30 -56.21
CA ILE A 846 -29.33 -6.30 -57.23
C ILE A 846 -30.09 -7.61 -57.09
N LYS A 847 -31.40 -7.55 -57.12
CA LYS A 847 -32.25 -8.71 -56.93
C LYS A 847 -33.30 -8.73 -58.02
N GLY A 848 -33.39 -9.86 -58.70
CA GLY A 848 -34.35 -10.09 -59.76
C GLY A 848 -35.17 -11.34 -59.49
N ARG A 849 -36.46 -11.30 -59.82
CA ARG A 849 -37.37 -12.44 -59.62
C ARG A 849 -37.98 -12.89 -60.94
N THR A 850 -37.97 -14.20 -61.15
CA THR A 850 -38.81 -14.90 -62.13
C THR A 850 -39.87 -15.72 -61.40
N SER A 851 -40.81 -16.32 -62.14
CA SER A 851 -41.78 -17.25 -61.56
C SER A 851 -41.13 -18.49 -60.90
N LYS A 852 -39.92 -18.89 -61.34
CA LYS A 852 -39.24 -20.12 -60.89
C LYS A 852 -38.06 -19.87 -59.94
N TYR A 853 -37.35 -18.76 -60.10
CA TYR A 853 -36.10 -18.46 -59.38
C TYR A 853 -36.00 -17.00 -58.97
N GLU A 854 -35.32 -16.75 -57.86
CA GLU A 854 -34.81 -15.45 -57.43
C GLU A 854 -33.30 -15.43 -57.67
N ILE A 855 -32.82 -14.41 -58.37
CA ILE A 855 -31.39 -14.18 -58.61
C ILE A 855 -30.98 -12.95 -57.80
N ILE A 856 -29.93 -13.08 -57.00
CA ILE A 856 -29.35 -11.98 -56.22
C ILE A 856 -27.90 -11.82 -56.70
N ILE A 857 -27.57 -10.64 -57.18
CA ILE A 857 -26.22 -10.26 -57.62
C ILE A 857 -25.67 -9.31 -56.57
N VAL A 858 -24.58 -9.71 -55.92
CA VAL A 858 -23.86 -8.90 -54.95
C VAL A 858 -22.57 -8.43 -55.60
N VAL A 859 -22.38 -7.12 -55.71
CA VAL A 859 -21.17 -6.52 -56.27
C VAL A 859 -20.40 -5.85 -55.14
N ASN A 860 -19.19 -6.30 -54.88
CA ASN A 860 -18.28 -5.62 -53.97
C ASN A 860 -17.71 -4.38 -54.68
N LYS A 861 -17.97 -3.18 -54.15
CA LYS A 861 -17.57 -1.90 -54.76
C LYS A 861 -16.05 -1.68 -54.76
N LYS A 862 -15.30 -2.38 -53.91
CA LYS A 862 -13.86 -2.16 -53.76
C LYS A 862 -13.05 -2.83 -54.86
N ASN A 863 -13.46 -4.03 -55.29
CA ASN A 863 -12.75 -4.84 -56.28
C ASN A 863 -13.61 -5.20 -57.50
N ASN A 864 -14.87 -4.75 -57.55
CA ASN A 864 -15.86 -5.08 -58.58
C ASN A 864 -16.17 -6.58 -58.72
N GLU A 865 -15.83 -7.41 -57.74
CA GLU A 865 -16.19 -8.83 -57.77
C GLU A 865 -17.71 -8.99 -57.67
N GLN A 866 -18.26 -9.85 -58.53
CA GLN A 866 -19.68 -10.16 -58.60
C GLN A 866 -19.95 -11.57 -58.07
N LYS A 867 -20.78 -11.68 -57.04
CA LYS A 867 -21.30 -12.95 -56.52
C LYS A 867 -22.77 -13.10 -56.92
N ILE A 868 -23.08 -14.12 -57.71
CA ILE A 868 -24.45 -14.42 -58.15
C ILE A 868 -25.00 -15.58 -57.32
N ILE A 869 -26.12 -15.35 -56.65
CA ILE A 869 -26.82 -16.32 -55.80
C ILE A 869 -28.17 -16.62 -56.44
N LYS A 870 -28.38 -17.86 -56.85
CA LYS A 870 -29.65 -18.33 -57.42
C LYS A 870 -30.43 -19.15 -56.40
N ARG A 871 -31.70 -18.83 -56.22
CA ARG A 871 -32.60 -19.52 -55.28
C ARG A 871 -33.89 -19.91 -55.95
N ASP A 872 -34.36 -21.12 -55.70
CA ASP A 872 -35.69 -21.53 -56.15
C ASP A 872 -36.76 -20.74 -55.38
N THR A 873 -37.72 -20.15 -56.09
CA THR A 873 -38.93 -19.59 -55.47
C THR A 873 -39.77 -20.72 -54.87
N LEU A 874 -40.74 -20.39 -54.01
CA LEU A 874 -41.70 -21.36 -53.48
C LEU A 874 -42.37 -22.17 -54.61
N LEU A 875 -42.75 -21.49 -55.70
CA LEU A 875 -43.26 -22.11 -56.93
C LEU A 875 -42.23 -23.02 -57.58
N GLY A 876 -40.97 -22.60 -57.72
CA GLY A 876 -39.89 -23.45 -58.25
C GLY A 876 -39.66 -24.73 -57.43
N LYS A 877 -39.72 -24.63 -56.10
CA LYS A 877 -39.59 -25.79 -55.19
C LYS A 877 -40.78 -26.74 -55.29
N ILE A 878 -42.00 -26.21 -55.42
CA ILE A 878 -43.22 -27.02 -55.62
C ILE A 878 -43.16 -27.74 -56.97
N VAL A 879 -42.79 -27.05 -58.05
CA VAL A 879 -42.68 -27.62 -59.40
C VAL A 879 -41.62 -28.73 -59.48
N LYS A 880 -40.51 -28.62 -58.73
CA LYS A 880 -39.50 -29.69 -58.63
C LYS A 880 -39.95 -30.91 -57.81
N LYS A 881 -40.90 -30.73 -56.88
CA LYS A 881 -41.40 -31.80 -56.00
C LYS A 881 -42.60 -32.56 -56.56
N ILE A 882 -43.22 -32.08 -57.65
CA ILE A 882 -44.20 -32.89 -58.39
C ILE A 882 -43.43 -34.07 -59.01
N PRO A 883 -43.68 -35.33 -58.60
CA PRO A 883 -43.02 -36.47 -59.20
C PRO A 883 -43.34 -36.47 -60.69
N LYS A 884 -42.32 -36.50 -61.54
CA LYS A 884 -42.52 -36.85 -62.95
C LYS A 884 -43.16 -38.24 -62.95
N PHE A 885 -44.45 -38.33 -63.26
CA PHE A 885 -45.17 -39.59 -63.46
C PHE A 885 -44.42 -40.40 -64.52
N LYS A 886 -43.52 -41.29 -64.08
CA LYS A 886 -42.91 -42.33 -64.90
C LYS A 886 -43.88 -43.51 -64.88
N LYS A 887 -44.39 -43.88 -66.06
CA LYS A 887 -44.99 -45.20 -66.30
C LYS A 887 -43.97 -46.26 -65.92
N ASN A 888 -44.23 -47.05 -64.87
CA ASN A 888 -43.44 -48.24 -64.57
C ASN A 888 -44.06 -49.47 -65.25
N LYS A 889 -43.23 -50.17 -66.01
CA LYS A 889 -43.36 -51.59 -66.34
C LYS A 889 -42.57 -52.38 -65.29
N ASP A 890 -43.24 -53.42 -64.79
CA ASP A 890 -42.75 -54.74 -64.39
C ASP A 890 -41.59 -54.93 -63.40
N ASN A 891 -41.93 -55.80 -62.44
CA ASN A 891 -41.16 -56.83 -61.76
C ASN A 891 -40.57 -56.59 -60.36
N SER A 892 -40.76 -57.66 -59.59
CA SER A 892 -40.72 -57.89 -58.15
C SER A 892 -39.42 -58.67 -57.76
N PRO A 893 -39.30 -59.32 -56.59
CA PRO A 893 -38.66 -58.75 -55.40
C PRO A 893 -37.52 -59.62 -54.83
N SER A 894 -36.61 -59.04 -54.02
CA SER A 894 -35.83 -59.84 -53.05
C SER A 894 -35.21 -59.02 -51.91
N SER A 895 -35.77 -59.23 -50.72
CA SER A 895 -35.10 -59.60 -49.45
C SER A 895 -33.91 -58.82 -48.87
N LYS A 896 -34.15 -58.35 -47.63
CA LYS A 896 -33.40 -58.59 -46.37
C LYS A 896 -32.58 -57.46 -45.70
N ASP A 897 -33.00 -57.23 -44.44
CA ASP A 897 -32.25 -57.09 -43.17
C ASP A 897 -31.46 -55.77 -42.93
N GLU A 898 -31.93 -54.94 -41.97
CA GLU A 898 -31.46 -54.81 -40.56
C GLU A 898 -30.09 -54.12 -40.47
N THR A 899 -29.83 -53.01 -39.76
CA THR A 899 -30.14 -52.66 -38.36
C THR A 899 -29.72 -51.20 -38.05
N SER A 900 -30.44 -50.57 -37.12
CA SER A 900 -30.06 -49.55 -36.14
C SER A 900 -28.81 -48.66 -36.34
N ASN A 901 -29.02 -47.34 -36.45
CA ASN A 901 -28.83 -46.37 -35.35
C ASN A 901 -29.47 -45.01 -35.70
#